data_AF-A0AAD3SSS5-F1
#
_entry.id   AF-A0AAD3SSS5-F1
#
_cell.length_a   1.000
_cell.length_b   1.000
_cell.length_c   1.000
_cell.angle_alpha   90.00
_cell.angle_beta   90.00
_cell.angle_gamma   90.00
#
_symmetry.space_group_name_H-M   'P 1'
#
loop_
_entity.id
_entity.type
_entity.pdbx_description
1 polymer ?
#
loop_
_entity_poly.entity_id
_entity_poly.type
_entity_poly.pdbx_seq_one_letter_code
_entity_poly.pdbx_strand_id
1 'polypeptide(L)'
;MVFEVHFPLCRGTFVVWIGKFEMGKSSGKKKQAVERLGDLNMKQNKNGDNSPQAYDKDTAVFIAASQELKEEGNKLFQRRDYEGATLKYEKALKLLPRNHIDVAYLRSNMAACYMQLGIGDYPRAIHECNLALEVSPKYSKALIKRARCYEGLNRLGLSLRDLNTVLNMEPNNLTAIEIAERVKQAIENKGNGVINTPVPEYMELPCASPLVQVKKVKARKKKGSKNEERKEEDKEDKKPEDTVVMEEKFTNVKGDEAKKTVKLVFGEDIRLAELPLDCSLLKLRKVVQDRFPTTKAVLVKYKDEEGDMITITADEELKWAEASASPEGSVRLYIVEVNPEEDPFYESFRKGHSCTKSENTVGSRGVEEGKEKGLRTLGIEEWIIHFAQLFKNYIGFSSDAYLDLHELGMKLYSDAMEETVTSEEAQVLFDMAAEKFQEMAALALFNCGNVHMARARKRVCFAGDSSRESILAQVTTAYKWAQEEFVKAGQKYEEALKIKPDFYEGLLALGQEQFEQAKLSWYYAIANNVNLDIDSFEEVLQLYNNAEDNVEKGMQMWEQLSKQHQSELSKPSIGHAHLQKTGLDNLFEDISADEAAEDADTMRSKINVLLGTILYERSIMEYKLQLPVWQECLEVAVEKFELQELLQLI
;
A
#
# COMPACT_ATOMS: atom_id res chain seq x y z
N MET A 1 -27.06 11.32 -25.85
CA MET A 1 -26.03 10.38 -25.39
C MET A 1 -25.37 10.89 -24.12
N VAL A 2 -24.79 9.99 -23.34
CA VAL A 2 -23.62 10.25 -22.47
C VAL A 2 -22.50 9.45 -23.10
N PHE A 3 -21.36 10.06 -23.41
CA PHE A 3 -20.17 9.34 -23.87
C PHE A 3 -19.36 8.97 -22.63
N GLU A 4 -19.41 7.69 -22.24
CA GLU A 4 -18.64 7.14 -21.12
C GLU A 4 -17.23 6.79 -21.60
N VAL A 5 -16.37 7.80 -21.74
CA VAL A 5 -14.99 7.61 -22.18
C VAL A 5 -14.14 7.08 -21.02
N HIS A 6 -13.77 5.81 -21.10
CA HIS A 6 -12.74 5.21 -20.24
C HIS A 6 -11.35 5.62 -20.73
N PHE A 7 -10.55 6.29 -19.88
CA PHE A 7 -9.12 6.54 -20.11
C PHE A 7 -8.19 5.71 -19.19
N PRO A 8 -8.06 4.38 -19.39
CA PRO A 8 -6.96 3.58 -18.87
C PRO A 8 -5.83 3.61 -19.92
N LEU A 9 -5.13 4.75 -19.97
CA LEU A 9 -3.97 4.98 -20.84
C LEU A 9 -2.66 4.40 -20.28
N CYS A 10 -2.70 3.86 -19.06
CA CYS A 10 -1.53 3.38 -18.33
C CYS A 10 -1.88 2.14 -17.51
N ARG A 11 -0.86 1.46 -16.96
CA ARG A 11 -1.00 0.28 -16.09
C ARG A 11 -1.65 0.58 -14.71
N GLY A 12 -2.92 0.97 -14.71
CA GLY A 12 -3.72 1.22 -13.50
C GLY A 12 -5.20 1.55 -13.80
N THR A 13 -6.13 0.70 -13.37
CA THR A 13 -7.56 0.83 -13.67
C THR A 13 -8.34 1.67 -12.65
N PHE A 14 -8.63 2.92 -12.99
CA PHE A 14 -9.59 3.76 -12.28
C PHE A 14 -10.74 4.20 -13.19
N VAL A 15 -11.97 4.09 -12.69
CA VAL A 15 -13.20 4.48 -13.41
C VAL A 15 -13.64 5.87 -12.93
N VAL A 16 -13.88 6.78 -13.88
CA VAL A 16 -14.38 8.14 -13.60
C VAL A 16 -15.69 8.35 -14.34
N TRP A 17 -16.74 8.77 -13.62
CA TRP A 17 -18.04 9.09 -14.19
C TRP A 17 -18.18 10.60 -14.46
N ILE A 18 -18.44 10.97 -15.71
CA ILE A 18 -18.80 12.35 -16.10
C ILE A 18 -20.33 12.49 -16.10
N GLY A 19 -20.85 13.33 -15.20
CA GLY A 19 -22.30 13.59 -15.08
C GLY A 19 -22.72 14.80 -15.92
N LYS A 20 -23.84 14.67 -16.66
CA LYS A 20 -24.38 15.74 -17.51
C LYS A 20 -25.15 16.77 -16.69
N PHE A 21 -24.85 18.07 -16.88
CA PHE A 21 -25.69 19.18 -16.42
C PHE A 21 -26.74 19.52 -17.49
N GLU A 22 -28.01 19.65 -17.12
CA GLU A 22 -29.07 20.15 -18.01
C GLU A 22 -29.85 21.30 -17.36
N MET A 23 -29.87 22.45 -18.04
CA MET A 23 -30.73 23.60 -17.71
C MET A 23 -32.09 23.44 -18.38
N GLY A 24 -33.16 23.85 -17.70
CA GLY A 24 -34.50 23.34 -18.00
C GLY A 24 -35.40 24.18 -18.93
N LYS A 25 -36.31 23.45 -19.60
CA LYS A 25 -37.63 23.86 -20.15
C LYS A 25 -37.70 24.71 -21.43
N SER A 26 -38.43 24.19 -22.40
CA SER A 26 -39.68 24.83 -22.88
C SER A 26 -40.75 23.76 -23.15
N SER A 27 -41.97 24.13 -23.58
CA SER A 27 -43.16 23.25 -23.49
C SER A 27 -44.04 23.21 -24.74
N GLY A 28 -44.56 22.03 -25.10
CA GLY A 28 -45.60 21.85 -26.13
C GLY A 28 -46.61 20.74 -25.76
N LYS A 29 -47.89 20.92 -26.09
CA LYS A 29 -48.99 19.98 -25.77
C LYS A 29 -49.86 19.65 -27.00
N LYS A 30 -50.20 18.37 -27.18
CA LYS A 30 -51.49 17.78 -27.64
C LYS A 30 -51.33 16.24 -27.61
N LYS A 31 -52.22 15.38 -27.11
CA LYS A 31 -53.70 15.19 -27.23
C LYS A 31 -54.17 14.69 -28.62
N GLN A 32 -55.13 13.74 -28.76
CA GLN A 32 -55.81 12.81 -27.83
C GLN A 32 -56.82 11.90 -28.59
N ALA A 33 -56.82 10.57 -28.38
CA ALA A 33 -57.93 9.59 -28.60
C ALA A 33 -57.44 8.18 -28.17
N VAL A 34 -58.09 7.27 -27.43
CA VAL A 34 -59.44 7.06 -26.84
C VAL A 34 -60.46 6.28 -27.68
N GLU A 35 -60.61 4.96 -27.39
CA GLU A 35 -61.85 4.20 -27.06
C GLU A 35 -61.41 2.81 -26.49
N ARG A 36 -61.95 2.28 -25.36
CA ARG A 36 -63.25 1.62 -25.06
C ARG A 36 -63.46 0.27 -25.78
N LEU A 37 -64.00 -0.80 -25.18
CA LEU A 37 -64.34 -1.17 -23.79
C LEU A 37 -64.65 -2.70 -23.74
N GLY A 38 -64.37 -3.43 -22.66
CA GLY A 38 -64.95 -4.78 -22.45
C GLY A 38 -64.23 -5.69 -21.44
N ASP A 39 -64.91 -6.04 -20.34
CA ASP A 39 -64.47 -7.04 -19.36
C ASP A 39 -64.88 -8.48 -19.76
N LEU A 40 -64.09 -9.49 -19.36
CA LEU A 40 -64.55 -10.73 -18.71
C LEU A 40 -63.34 -11.56 -18.18
N ASN A 41 -63.59 -12.60 -17.37
CA ASN A 41 -62.64 -13.10 -16.36
C ASN A 41 -62.29 -14.61 -16.50
N MET A 42 -61.13 -15.04 -15.94
CA MET A 42 -60.73 -16.44 -15.60
C MET A 42 -60.65 -17.47 -16.75
N LYS A 43 -59.48 -17.88 -17.30
CA LYS A 43 -58.41 -18.65 -16.61
C LYS A 43 -57.18 -18.94 -17.52
N GLN A 44 -56.00 -19.02 -16.87
CA GLN A 44 -54.73 -19.69 -17.20
C GLN A 44 -54.35 -20.15 -18.64
N ASN A 45 -53.05 -19.89 -18.93
CA ASN A 45 -52.08 -20.58 -19.82
C ASN A 45 -51.81 -20.08 -21.26
N LYS A 46 -50.48 -19.92 -21.51
CA LYS A 46 -49.72 -19.81 -22.77
C LYS A 46 -49.72 -18.50 -23.60
N ASN A 47 -48.51 -17.93 -23.63
CA ASN A 47 -47.78 -17.31 -24.76
C ASN A 47 -48.26 -16.00 -25.41
N GLY A 48 -47.36 -15.01 -25.40
CA GLY A 48 -47.27 -13.91 -26.37
C GLY A 48 -48.19 -12.70 -26.12
N ASP A 49 -47.86 -11.49 -26.57
CA ASP A 49 -46.53 -10.98 -26.98
C ASP A 49 -46.54 -9.44 -26.92
N ASN A 50 -45.38 -8.82 -26.72
CA ASN A 50 -45.11 -7.40 -27.03
C ASN A 50 -43.61 -7.12 -26.79
N SER A 51 -42.87 -6.95 -27.87
CA SER A 51 -41.41 -7.01 -27.88
C SER A 51 -40.69 -5.69 -27.59
N PRO A 52 -39.51 -5.78 -26.97
CA PRO A 52 -38.38 -4.90 -27.26
C PRO A 52 -37.25 -5.70 -27.92
N GLN A 53 -37.20 -5.63 -29.26
CA GLN A 53 -36.20 -6.24 -30.16
C GLN A 53 -36.04 -7.78 -30.12
N ALA A 54 -35.81 -8.36 -31.30
CA ALA A 54 -35.49 -9.77 -31.40
C ALA A 54 -34.03 -9.98 -30.96
N TYR A 55 -33.82 -10.75 -29.89
CA TYR A 55 -32.50 -11.26 -29.55
C TYR A 55 -32.13 -12.37 -30.54
N ASP A 56 -30.96 -12.28 -31.15
CA ASP A 56 -30.48 -13.28 -32.09
C ASP A 56 -30.38 -14.66 -31.43
N LYS A 57 -30.58 -15.71 -32.23
CA LYS A 57 -30.58 -17.11 -31.77
C LYS A 57 -29.29 -17.46 -31.01
N ASP A 58 -28.18 -16.86 -31.42
CA ASP A 58 -26.86 -17.08 -30.84
C ASP A 58 -26.78 -16.51 -29.41
N THR A 59 -27.47 -15.39 -29.13
CA THR A 59 -27.59 -14.86 -27.74
C THR A 59 -28.30 -15.85 -26.82
N ALA A 60 -29.34 -16.54 -27.32
CA ALA A 60 -30.02 -17.59 -26.55
C ALA A 60 -29.11 -18.81 -26.29
N VAL A 61 -28.22 -19.14 -27.24
CA VAL A 61 -27.20 -20.20 -27.06
C VAL A 61 -26.17 -19.81 -25.99
N PHE A 62 -25.67 -18.56 -25.99
CA PHE A 62 -24.74 -18.09 -24.96
C PHE A 62 -25.38 -18.04 -23.56
N ILE A 63 -26.65 -17.64 -23.45
CA ILE A 63 -27.38 -17.70 -22.18
C ILE A 63 -27.55 -19.14 -21.69
N ALA A 64 -27.86 -20.10 -22.58
CA ALA A 64 -27.97 -21.52 -22.22
C ALA A 64 -26.61 -22.10 -21.77
N ALA A 65 -25.52 -21.80 -22.49
CA ALA A 65 -24.17 -22.21 -22.11
C ALA A 65 -23.70 -21.60 -20.77
N SER A 66 -24.09 -20.35 -20.47
CA SER A 66 -23.88 -19.74 -19.16
C SER A 66 -24.60 -20.51 -18.04
N GLN A 67 -25.81 -20.99 -18.29
CA GLN A 67 -26.58 -21.78 -17.31
C GLN A 67 -25.96 -23.16 -17.06
N GLU A 68 -25.38 -23.82 -18.07
CA GLU A 68 -24.62 -25.06 -17.89
C GLU A 68 -23.34 -24.82 -17.04
N LEU A 69 -22.55 -23.79 -17.37
CA LEU A 69 -21.35 -23.41 -16.60
C LEU A 69 -21.70 -23.01 -15.15
N LYS A 70 -22.85 -22.36 -14.93
CA LYS A 70 -23.42 -22.06 -13.61
C LYS A 70 -23.73 -23.33 -12.82
N GLU A 71 -24.28 -24.36 -13.47
CA GLU A 71 -24.49 -25.66 -12.83
C GLU A 71 -23.19 -26.41 -12.55
N GLU A 72 -22.20 -26.38 -13.45
CA GLU A 72 -20.87 -26.95 -13.18
C GLU A 72 -20.20 -26.28 -11.98
N GLY A 73 -20.25 -24.94 -11.89
CA GLY A 73 -19.78 -24.19 -10.73
C GLY A 73 -20.49 -24.63 -9.44
N ASN A 74 -21.81 -24.83 -9.48
CA ASN A 74 -22.57 -25.37 -8.34
C ASN A 74 -22.13 -26.79 -7.96
N LYS A 75 -21.85 -27.66 -8.94
CA LYS A 75 -21.37 -29.04 -8.75
C LYS A 75 -19.96 -29.05 -8.13
N LEU A 76 -19.08 -28.12 -8.50
CA LEU A 76 -17.74 -27.95 -7.90
C LEU A 76 -17.82 -27.35 -6.49
N PHE A 77 -18.69 -26.37 -6.24
CA PHE A 77 -18.93 -25.79 -4.92
C PHE A 77 -19.41 -26.86 -3.92
N GLN A 78 -20.31 -27.76 -4.32
CA GLN A 78 -20.76 -28.89 -3.52
C GLN A 78 -19.62 -29.89 -3.21
N ARG A 79 -18.65 -30.05 -4.13
CA ARG A 79 -17.43 -30.85 -3.93
C ARG A 79 -16.36 -30.14 -3.09
N ARG A 80 -16.63 -28.90 -2.63
CA ARG A 80 -15.69 -27.99 -1.93
C ARG A 80 -14.49 -27.54 -2.76
N ASP A 81 -14.57 -27.65 -4.08
CA ASP A 81 -13.62 -27.01 -5.00
C ASP A 81 -14.07 -25.58 -5.28
N TYR A 82 -13.80 -24.69 -4.33
CA TYR A 82 -14.19 -23.28 -4.40
C TYR A 82 -13.40 -22.50 -5.46
N GLU A 83 -12.18 -22.94 -5.77
CA GLU A 83 -11.30 -22.32 -6.77
C GLU A 83 -11.80 -22.67 -8.18
N GLY A 84 -12.02 -23.95 -8.47
CA GLY A 84 -12.63 -24.41 -9.73
C GLY A 84 -14.07 -23.91 -9.92
N ALA A 85 -14.87 -23.84 -8.85
CA ALA A 85 -16.21 -23.25 -8.91
C ALA A 85 -16.17 -21.78 -9.33
N THR A 86 -15.27 -20.98 -8.77
CA THR A 86 -15.11 -19.56 -9.11
C THR A 86 -14.74 -19.39 -10.59
N LEU A 87 -13.80 -20.19 -11.11
CA LEU A 87 -13.43 -20.17 -12.53
C LEU A 87 -14.59 -20.56 -13.47
N LYS A 88 -15.46 -21.51 -13.08
CA LYS A 88 -16.67 -21.84 -13.86
C LYS A 88 -17.71 -20.72 -13.83
N TYR A 89 -17.92 -20.05 -12.68
CA TYR A 89 -18.80 -18.89 -12.60
C TYR A 89 -18.27 -17.67 -13.38
N GLU A 90 -16.95 -17.44 -13.41
CA GLU A 90 -16.33 -16.39 -14.23
C GLU A 90 -16.54 -16.65 -15.73
N LYS A 91 -16.36 -17.90 -16.18
CA LYS A 91 -16.67 -18.30 -17.56
C LYS A 91 -18.17 -18.15 -17.88
N ALA A 92 -19.06 -18.53 -16.97
CA ALA A 92 -20.50 -18.30 -17.13
C ALA A 92 -20.83 -16.80 -17.27
N LEU A 93 -20.14 -15.94 -16.53
CA LEU A 93 -20.34 -14.50 -16.55
C LEU A 93 -19.93 -13.86 -17.89
N LYS A 94 -18.82 -14.31 -18.50
CA LYS A 94 -18.34 -13.80 -19.81
C LYS A 94 -19.31 -14.07 -20.97
N LEU A 95 -20.26 -15.00 -20.81
CA LEU A 95 -21.30 -15.32 -21.80
C LEU A 95 -22.62 -14.54 -21.60
N LEU A 96 -22.71 -13.64 -20.63
CA LEU A 96 -23.93 -12.89 -20.32
C LEU A 96 -23.81 -11.39 -20.62
N PRO A 97 -24.86 -10.75 -21.18
CA PRO A 97 -24.97 -9.30 -21.17
C PRO A 97 -24.87 -8.74 -19.74
N ARG A 98 -24.17 -7.62 -19.55
CA ARG A 98 -23.87 -7.04 -18.22
C ARG A 98 -25.11 -6.83 -17.33
N ASN A 99 -26.27 -6.56 -17.94
CA ASN A 99 -27.53 -6.29 -17.25
C ASN A 99 -28.41 -7.55 -17.04
N HIS A 100 -27.92 -8.75 -17.39
CA HIS A 100 -28.71 -9.98 -17.30
C HIS A 100 -28.85 -10.46 -15.84
N ILE A 101 -30.03 -10.97 -15.47
CA ILE A 101 -30.39 -11.26 -14.06
C ILE A 101 -29.45 -12.32 -13.44
N ASP A 102 -28.95 -13.29 -14.23
CA ASP A 102 -27.98 -14.29 -13.76
C ASP A 102 -26.62 -13.70 -13.34
N VAL A 103 -26.26 -12.48 -13.75
CA VAL A 103 -25.00 -11.82 -13.33
C VAL A 103 -24.96 -11.65 -11.81
N ALA A 104 -26.05 -11.15 -11.20
CA ALA A 104 -26.14 -10.99 -9.75
C ALA A 104 -26.10 -12.34 -9.01
N TYR A 105 -26.74 -13.38 -9.57
CA TYR A 105 -26.69 -14.74 -9.03
C TYR A 105 -25.28 -15.35 -9.09
N LEU A 106 -24.58 -15.20 -10.21
CA LEU A 106 -23.20 -15.68 -10.39
C LEU A 106 -22.22 -14.98 -9.44
N ARG A 107 -22.24 -13.65 -9.38
CA ARG A 107 -21.40 -12.84 -8.48
C ARG A 107 -21.63 -13.20 -7.00
N SER A 108 -22.87 -13.42 -6.58
CA SER A 108 -23.21 -13.89 -5.22
C SER A 108 -22.76 -15.32 -4.92
N ASN A 109 -22.64 -16.18 -5.95
CA ASN A 109 -22.05 -17.51 -5.81
C ASN A 109 -20.51 -17.47 -5.77
N MET A 110 -19.86 -16.57 -6.52
CA MET A 110 -18.42 -16.31 -6.40
C MET A 110 -18.07 -15.77 -5.01
N ALA A 111 -18.87 -14.82 -4.48
CA ALA A 111 -18.76 -14.39 -3.09
C ALA A 111 -18.91 -15.56 -2.10
N ALA A 112 -19.80 -16.53 -2.38
CA ALA A 112 -19.92 -17.75 -1.58
C ALA A 112 -18.63 -18.59 -1.58
N CYS A 113 -17.92 -18.66 -2.71
CA CYS A 113 -16.65 -19.39 -2.82
C CYS A 113 -15.56 -18.72 -1.97
N TYR A 114 -15.36 -17.41 -2.12
CA TYR A 114 -14.39 -16.65 -1.32
C TYR A 114 -14.68 -16.73 0.19
N MET A 115 -15.95 -16.70 0.61
CA MET A 115 -16.34 -16.91 2.01
C MET A 115 -15.95 -18.29 2.59
N GLN A 116 -15.73 -19.31 1.74
CA GLN A 116 -15.29 -20.65 2.18
C GLN A 116 -13.76 -20.83 2.13
N LEU A 117 -13.02 -19.97 1.43
CA LEU A 117 -11.56 -19.99 1.40
C LEU A 117 -10.94 -19.42 2.69
N GLY A 118 -11.54 -18.36 3.26
CA GLY A 118 -11.23 -17.90 4.61
C GLY A 118 -11.42 -16.40 4.85
N ILE A 119 -11.11 -15.95 6.07
CA ILE A 119 -11.28 -14.54 6.50
C ILE A 119 -10.43 -13.58 5.62
N GLY A 120 -9.23 -14.01 5.20
CA GLY A 120 -8.39 -13.23 4.27
C GLY A 120 -9.03 -12.96 2.91
N ASP A 121 -10.02 -13.76 2.52
CA ASP A 121 -10.77 -13.61 1.26
C ASP A 121 -12.12 -12.91 1.42
N TYR A 122 -12.49 -12.48 2.63
CA TYR A 122 -13.68 -11.66 2.85
C TYR A 122 -13.65 -10.32 2.10
N PRO A 123 -12.51 -9.63 1.88
CA PRO A 123 -12.45 -8.49 0.96
C PRO A 123 -12.84 -8.84 -0.48
N ARG A 124 -12.40 -10.01 -0.99
CA ARG A 124 -12.77 -10.52 -2.32
C ARG A 124 -14.26 -10.86 -2.39
N ALA A 125 -14.79 -11.51 -1.35
CA ALA A 125 -16.23 -11.78 -1.23
C ALA A 125 -17.08 -10.49 -1.17
N ILE A 126 -16.62 -9.44 -0.46
CA ILE A 126 -17.31 -8.13 -0.40
C ILE A 126 -17.32 -7.46 -1.77
N HIS A 127 -16.22 -7.51 -2.53
CA HIS A 127 -16.16 -6.96 -3.89
C HIS A 127 -17.16 -7.67 -4.82
N GLU A 128 -17.18 -9.01 -4.83
CA GLU A 128 -18.18 -9.79 -5.58
C GLU A 128 -19.62 -9.48 -5.17
N CYS A 129 -19.88 -9.27 -3.87
CA CYS A 129 -21.20 -8.82 -3.40
C CYS A 129 -21.56 -7.40 -3.83
N ASN A 130 -20.60 -6.48 -3.95
CA ASN A 130 -20.85 -5.13 -4.48
C ASN A 130 -21.26 -5.19 -5.95
N LEU A 131 -20.52 -5.92 -6.79
CA LEU A 131 -20.86 -6.12 -8.21
C LEU A 131 -22.23 -6.81 -8.39
N ALA A 132 -22.62 -7.72 -7.50
CA ALA A 132 -23.95 -8.32 -7.50
C ALA A 132 -25.07 -7.31 -7.19
N LEU A 133 -24.77 -6.29 -6.36
CA LEU A 133 -25.71 -5.25 -5.93
C LEU A 133 -25.75 -4.05 -6.89
N GLU A 134 -24.70 -3.83 -7.70
CA GLU A 134 -24.75 -2.87 -8.81
C GLU A 134 -25.77 -3.31 -9.88
N VAL A 135 -25.84 -4.62 -10.19
CA VAL A 135 -26.84 -5.18 -11.11
C VAL A 135 -28.21 -5.38 -10.44
N SER A 136 -28.26 -5.67 -9.15
CA SER A 136 -29.52 -5.86 -8.41
C SER A 136 -29.46 -5.32 -6.97
N PRO A 137 -29.71 -4.01 -6.75
CA PRO A 137 -29.51 -3.35 -5.46
C PRO A 137 -30.32 -3.92 -4.29
N LYS A 138 -31.40 -4.65 -4.57
CA LYS A 138 -32.30 -5.27 -3.58
C LYS A 138 -32.04 -6.77 -3.38
N TYR A 139 -30.89 -7.29 -3.82
CA TYR A 139 -30.62 -8.73 -3.78
C TYR A 139 -30.19 -9.21 -2.38
N SER A 140 -31.17 -9.61 -1.58
CA SER A 140 -31.02 -10.00 -0.16
C SER A 140 -29.91 -11.02 0.10
N LYS A 141 -29.68 -11.99 -0.80
CA LYS A 141 -28.63 -12.99 -0.64
C LYS A 141 -27.22 -12.39 -0.74
N ALA A 142 -27.01 -11.36 -1.55
CA ALA A 142 -25.73 -10.65 -1.62
C ALA A 142 -25.52 -9.77 -0.38
N LEU A 143 -26.56 -9.08 0.09
CA LEU A 143 -26.51 -8.31 1.35
C LEU A 143 -26.16 -9.19 2.57
N ILE A 144 -26.82 -10.35 2.74
CA ILE A 144 -26.51 -11.28 3.85
C ILE A 144 -25.07 -11.79 3.78
N LYS A 145 -24.54 -12.07 2.58
CA LYS A 145 -23.15 -12.48 2.39
C LYS A 145 -22.16 -11.36 2.75
N ARG A 146 -22.42 -10.14 2.26
CA ARG A 146 -21.60 -8.96 2.56
C ARG A 146 -21.60 -8.63 4.06
N ALA A 147 -22.77 -8.71 4.69
CA ALA A 147 -22.92 -8.58 6.14
C ALA A 147 -22.06 -9.60 6.91
N ARG A 148 -22.11 -10.90 6.57
CA ARG A 148 -21.26 -11.94 7.18
C ARG A 148 -19.76 -11.68 6.99
N CYS A 149 -19.37 -11.12 5.85
CA CYS A 149 -17.99 -10.72 5.61
C CYS A 149 -17.58 -9.52 6.49
N TYR A 150 -18.47 -8.54 6.67
CA TYR A 150 -18.25 -7.42 7.61
C TYR A 150 -18.24 -7.86 9.08
N GLU A 151 -19.13 -8.77 9.48
CA GLU A 151 -19.13 -9.44 10.79
C GLU A 151 -17.77 -10.08 11.07
N GLY A 152 -17.29 -10.94 10.15
CA GLY A 152 -16.01 -11.63 10.28
C GLY A 152 -14.76 -10.75 10.13
N LEU A 153 -14.88 -9.59 9.47
CA LEU A 153 -13.85 -8.52 9.48
C LEU A 153 -14.02 -7.52 10.64
N ASN A 154 -14.84 -7.85 11.64
CA ASN A 154 -15.08 -7.04 12.85
C ASN A 154 -15.74 -5.66 12.60
N ARG A 155 -16.22 -5.39 11.36
CA ARG A 155 -16.85 -4.14 10.90
C ARG A 155 -18.36 -4.13 11.20
N LEU A 156 -18.71 -4.35 12.47
CA LEU A 156 -20.06 -4.66 12.93
C LEU A 156 -21.14 -3.65 12.50
N GLY A 157 -20.83 -2.34 12.47
CA GLY A 157 -21.77 -1.31 12.02
C GLY A 157 -22.19 -1.42 10.55
N LEU A 158 -21.25 -1.80 9.65
CA LEU A 158 -21.57 -2.06 8.24
C LEU A 158 -22.41 -3.33 8.09
N SER A 159 -22.13 -4.35 8.90
CA SER A 159 -22.95 -5.56 8.95
C SER A 159 -24.39 -5.26 9.35
N LEU A 160 -24.63 -4.45 10.40
CA LEU A 160 -26.00 -4.05 10.77
C LEU A 160 -26.70 -3.24 9.69
N ARG A 161 -26.01 -2.36 8.95
CA ARG A 161 -26.63 -1.61 7.83
C ARG A 161 -27.17 -2.55 6.76
N ASP A 162 -26.38 -3.52 6.33
CA ASP A 162 -26.80 -4.51 5.32
C ASP A 162 -27.94 -5.40 5.85
N LEU A 163 -27.88 -5.84 7.11
CA LEU A 163 -28.90 -6.69 7.72
C LEU A 163 -30.22 -5.95 7.94
N ASN A 164 -30.19 -4.70 8.41
CA ASN A 164 -31.40 -3.86 8.53
C ASN A 164 -32.03 -3.62 7.15
N THR A 165 -31.20 -3.44 6.10
CA THR A 165 -31.69 -3.31 4.71
C THR A 165 -32.41 -4.58 4.27
N VAL A 166 -31.89 -5.77 4.61
CA VAL A 166 -32.56 -7.05 4.33
C VAL A 166 -33.84 -7.20 5.15
N LEU A 167 -33.84 -6.92 6.45
CA LEU A 167 -35.01 -7.07 7.33
C LEU A 167 -36.14 -6.10 6.95
N ASN A 168 -35.83 -4.93 6.40
CA ASN A 168 -36.81 -3.99 5.84
C ASN A 168 -37.47 -4.50 4.54
N MET A 169 -36.85 -5.45 3.83
CA MET A 169 -37.41 -6.07 2.61
C MET A 169 -38.02 -7.44 2.88
N GLU A 170 -37.44 -8.21 3.80
CA GLU A 170 -37.81 -9.57 4.17
C GLU A 170 -37.85 -9.72 5.72
N PRO A 171 -38.89 -9.19 6.41
CA PRO A 171 -38.94 -9.18 7.88
C PRO A 171 -38.86 -10.57 8.54
N ASN A 172 -39.26 -11.62 7.80
CA ASN A 172 -39.27 -13.01 8.26
C ASN A 172 -37.99 -13.79 7.89
N ASN A 173 -36.93 -13.14 7.42
CA ASN A 173 -35.68 -13.80 7.06
C ASN A 173 -34.88 -14.21 8.30
N LEU A 174 -35.14 -15.42 8.80
CA LEU A 174 -34.48 -16.02 9.98
C LEU A 174 -32.95 -15.83 9.96
N THR A 175 -32.33 -16.07 8.80
CA THR A 175 -30.87 -15.94 8.66
C THR A 175 -30.38 -14.50 8.83
N ALA A 176 -31.16 -13.49 8.44
CA ALA A 176 -30.84 -12.09 8.71
C ALA A 176 -31.07 -11.72 10.19
N ILE A 177 -32.11 -12.26 10.83
CA ILE A 177 -32.42 -12.06 12.26
C ILE A 177 -31.27 -12.61 13.12
N GLU A 178 -30.89 -13.88 12.93
CA GLU A 178 -29.83 -14.57 13.68
C GLU A 178 -28.48 -13.81 13.66
N ILE A 179 -28.13 -13.22 12.51
CA ILE A 179 -26.88 -12.46 12.37
C ILE A 179 -27.06 -11.07 13.00
N ALA A 180 -28.21 -10.41 12.80
CA ALA A 180 -28.45 -9.09 13.38
C ALA A 180 -28.43 -9.12 14.92
N GLU A 181 -28.98 -10.17 15.54
CA GLU A 181 -28.91 -10.39 16.99
C GLU A 181 -27.47 -10.63 17.46
N ARG A 182 -26.72 -11.52 16.80
CA ARG A 182 -25.31 -11.79 17.15
C ARG A 182 -24.42 -10.56 17.00
N VAL A 183 -24.63 -9.76 15.95
CA VAL A 183 -23.87 -8.53 15.69
C VAL A 183 -24.25 -7.42 16.68
N LYS A 184 -25.52 -7.31 17.11
CA LYS A 184 -25.93 -6.41 18.20
C LYS A 184 -25.24 -6.78 19.52
N GLN A 185 -25.29 -8.04 19.93
CA GLN A 185 -24.58 -8.55 21.12
C GLN A 185 -23.08 -8.27 21.04
N ALA A 186 -22.46 -8.44 19.86
CA ALA A 186 -21.04 -8.14 19.64
C ALA A 186 -20.69 -6.63 19.63
N ILE A 187 -21.69 -5.74 19.50
CA ILE A 187 -21.54 -4.29 19.69
C ILE A 187 -21.76 -3.92 21.17
N GLU A 188 -22.80 -4.44 21.80
CA GLU A 188 -23.12 -4.23 23.23
C GLU A 188 -21.96 -4.66 24.13
N ASN A 189 -21.39 -5.85 23.88
CA ASN A 189 -20.20 -6.36 24.57
C ASN A 189 -18.93 -5.51 24.38
N LYS A 190 -18.89 -4.59 23.40
CA LYS A 190 -17.82 -3.60 23.23
C LYS A 190 -18.18 -2.23 23.82
N GLY A 191 -19.46 -1.85 23.79
CA GLY A 191 -19.95 -0.55 24.28
C GLY A 191 -19.73 -0.34 25.78
N ASN A 192 -19.59 -1.41 26.56
CA ASN A 192 -19.28 -1.34 27.99
C ASN A 192 -17.84 -0.89 28.31
N GLY A 193 -16.97 -0.70 27.30
CA GLY A 193 -15.69 0.02 27.43
C GLY A 193 -15.83 1.46 26.93
N VAL A 194 -16.10 2.41 27.83
CA VAL A 194 -16.46 3.79 27.44
C VAL A 194 -15.26 4.63 26.99
N ILE A 195 -15.25 5.01 25.71
CA ILE A 195 -14.83 6.36 25.29
C ILE A 195 -15.89 6.89 24.32
N ASN A 196 -16.51 8.02 24.67
CA ASN A 196 -17.43 8.73 23.77
C ASN A 196 -16.64 9.52 22.71
N THR A 197 -16.83 9.19 21.44
CA THR A 197 -16.46 10.09 20.33
C THR A 197 -17.62 10.11 19.33
N PRO A 198 -18.26 11.26 19.07
CA PRO A 198 -19.41 11.31 18.16
C PRO A 198 -18.95 11.12 16.71
N VAL A 199 -19.47 10.09 16.05
CA VAL A 199 -19.25 9.85 14.62
C VAL A 199 -20.27 10.67 13.82
N PRO A 200 -19.86 11.58 12.91
CA PRO A 200 -20.79 12.32 12.07
C PRO A 200 -21.58 11.40 11.13
N GLU A 201 -22.88 11.64 11.05
CA GLU A 201 -23.82 10.90 10.21
C GLU A 201 -23.62 11.26 8.73
N TYR A 202 -23.27 10.29 7.89
CA TYR A 202 -23.37 10.43 6.43
C TYR A 202 -23.82 9.14 5.76
N MET A 203 -24.66 9.28 4.73
CA MET A 203 -25.12 8.17 3.90
C MET A 203 -24.40 8.14 2.54
N GLU A 204 -23.92 6.93 2.22
CA GLU A 204 -23.73 6.36 0.87
C GLU A 204 -22.49 6.75 0.04
N LEU A 205 -21.50 5.86 0.15
CA LEU A 205 -20.96 5.05 -0.96
C LEU A 205 -20.41 5.80 -2.19
N PRO A 206 -19.10 6.07 -2.22
CA PRO A 206 -18.30 5.79 -3.42
C PRO A 206 -18.10 4.26 -3.56
N CYS A 207 -18.42 3.69 -4.71
CA CYS A 207 -17.92 2.35 -5.08
C CYS A 207 -16.63 2.53 -5.88
N ALA A 208 -15.55 1.86 -5.49
CA ALA A 208 -14.28 1.90 -6.20
C ALA A 208 -13.53 0.57 -6.05
N SER A 209 -13.76 -0.33 -7.03
CA SER A 209 -12.76 -1.18 -7.67
C SER A 209 -12.03 -2.29 -6.87
N PRO A 210 -11.49 -3.32 -7.56
CA PRO A 210 -10.71 -4.41 -6.96
C PRO A 210 -9.20 -4.12 -7.01
N LEU A 211 -8.38 -5.07 -6.56
CA LEU A 211 -7.36 -5.65 -7.45
C LEU A 211 -6.74 -6.97 -6.95
N VAL A 212 -5.98 -7.60 -7.84
CA VAL A 212 -4.94 -8.62 -7.64
C VAL A 212 -5.37 -10.01 -7.14
N GLN A 213 -5.26 -10.98 -8.05
CA GLN A 213 -4.98 -12.39 -7.75
C GLN A 213 -3.46 -12.57 -7.55
N VAL A 214 -3.01 -13.46 -6.65
CA VAL A 214 -1.59 -13.89 -6.60
C VAL A 214 -1.49 -15.40 -6.70
N LYS A 215 -0.55 -15.87 -7.54
CA LYS A 215 -0.25 -17.29 -7.80
C LYS A 215 0.41 -17.93 -6.55
N LYS A 216 0.13 -19.22 -6.28
CA LYS A 216 0.54 -19.91 -5.03
C LYS A 216 2.02 -20.32 -5.02
N VAL A 217 2.77 -19.94 -3.99
CA VAL A 217 4.05 -20.57 -3.59
C VAL A 217 3.91 -21.22 -2.21
N LYS A 218 4.65 -22.31 -1.94
CA LYS A 218 4.38 -23.24 -0.83
C LYS A 218 5.37 -23.07 0.34
N ALA A 219 4.89 -22.87 1.57
CA ALA A 219 5.64 -23.18 2.79
C ALA A 219 4.77 -23.69 3.95
N ARG A 220 5.36 -24.60 4.72
CA ARG A 220 4.82 -25.54 5.73
C ARG A 220 4.05 -24.91 6.91
N LYS A 221 2.97 -25.61 7.32
CA LYS A 221 2.34 -25.49 8.66
C LYS A 221 3.29 -25.93 9.79
N LYS A 222 3.11 -25.35 10.99
CA LYS A 222 2.81 -26.13 12.20
C LYS A 222 1.93 -25.33 13.18
N LYS A 223 1.29 -26.03 14.13
CA LYS A 223 0.29 -25.49 15.09
C LYS A 223 0.84 -25.49 16.52
N GLY A 224 0.32 -24.58 17.36
CA GLY A 224 0.38 -24.72 18.82
C GLY A 224 0.23 -23.38 19.56
N SER A 225 -0.72 -23.12 20.46
CA SER A 225 -2.16 -23.41 20.56
C SER A 225 -2.61 -23.17 22.01
N LYS A 226 -3.16 -21.98 22.27
CA LYS A 226 -4.27 -21.68 23.21
C LYS A 226 -4.06 -21.53 24.73
N ASN A 227 -4.92 -20.64 25.25
CA ASN A 227 -5.47 -20.47 26.62
C ASN A 227 -4.57 -19.78 27.68
N GLU A 228 -5.01 -18.69 28.37
CA GLU A 228 -6.26 -18.40 29.15
C GLU A 228 -6.27 -19.15 30.51
N GLU A 229 -6.54 -18.57 31.69
CA GLU A 229 -6.74 -17.17 32.18
C GLU A 229 -6.52 -17.15 33.73
N ARG A 230 -6.23 -16.02 34.44
CA ARG A 230 -7.14 -15.20 35.33
C ARG A 230 -8.20 -15.99 36.14
N LYS A 231 -8.62 -15.68 37.40
CA LYS A 231 -8.59 -14.53 38.38
C LYS A 231 -9.01 -15.10 39.79
N GLU A 232 -9.00 -14.47 40.98
CA GLU A 232 -8.52 -13.17 41.53
C GLU A 232 -7.71 -13.43 42.85
N GLU A 233 -7.92 -12.98 44.12
CA GLU A 233 -8.85 -12.07 44.87
C GLU A 233 -8.12 -11.49 46.14
N ASP A 234 -8.71 -10.51 46.86
CA ASP A 234 -8.07 -9.63 47.86
C ASP A 234 -8.16 -10.03 49.36
N LYS A 235 -7.33 -9.39 50.22
CA LYS A 235 -7.83 -8.52 51.34
C LYS A 235 -6.78 -7.65 52.08
N GLU A 236 -7.30 -6.61 52.73
CA GLU A 236 -6.61 -5.52 53.47
C GLU A 236 -6.04 -5.99 54.84
N ASP A 237 -5.09 -5.31 55.52
CA ASP A 237 -5.32 -4.06 56.28
C ASP A 237 -4.04 -3.43 56.91
N LYS A 238 -4.08 -2.10 57.16
CA LYS A 238 -3.31 -1.20 58.08
C LYS A 238 -1.76 -1.19 58.24
N LYS A 239 -1.26 0.05 58.34
CA LYS A 239 0.06 0.57 58.84
C LYS A 239 -0.01 0.82 60.38
N PRO A 240 1.05 1.25 61.15
CA PRO A 240 2.16 2.15 60.76
C PRO A 240 3.59 1.89 61.36
N GLU A 241 4.57 2.71 60.93
CA GLU A 241 5.69 3.36 61.68
C GLU A 241 6.65 2.54 62.61
N ASP A 242 7.97 2.81 62.72
CA ASP A 242 8.85 3.84 62.11
C ASP A 242 10.37 3.49 62.20
N THR A 243 11.24 4.26 61.52
CA THR A 243 12.72 4.38 61.66
C THR A 243 13.59 3.17 61.23
N VAL A 244 14.90 3.27 60.92
CA VAL A 244 15.91 4.36 60.94
C VAL A 244 16.67 4.41 59.59
N VAL A 245 17.12 5.58 59.15
CA VAL A 245 18.03 5.78 58.00
C VAL A 245 19.48 5.94 58.47
N MET A 246 20.45 5.37 57.74
CA MET A 246 21.83 5.88 57.70
C MET A 246 22.24 6.17 56.26
N GLU A 247 22.33 7.45 55.92
CA GLU A 247 23.24 7.92 54.87
C GLU A 247 24.65 8.04 55.47
N GLU A 248 25.68 7.77 54.67
CA GLU A 248 26.93 8.52 54.79
C GLU A 248 27.17 9.28 53.49
N LYS A 249 27.33 10.60 53.60
CA LYS A 249 27.70 11.48 52.48
C LYS A 249 29.18 11.83 52.57
N PHE A 250 29.86 11.85 51.42
CA PHE A 250 30.94 12.81 51.21
C PHE A 250 30.84 13.47 49.83
N THR A 251 31.12 14.77 49.83
CA THR A 251 31.12 15.70 48.68
C THR A 251 32.40 15.55 47.83
N ASN A 252 32.52 16.02 46.58
CA ASN A 252 31.69 17.01 45.87
C ASN A 252 31.82 16.90 44.32
N VAL A 253 30.74 17.26 43.61
CA VAL A 253 30.64 17.82 42.24
C VAL A 253 31.66 17.38 41.16
N LYS A 254 31.15 16.69 40.13
CA LYS A 254 31.26 17.14 38.72
C LYS A 254 30.24 16.45 37.81
N GLY A 255 29.26 17.22 37.34
CA GLY A 255 28.25 16.81 36.35
C GLY A 255 27.07 16.03 36.93
N ASP A 256 25.89 16.68 37.00
CA ASP A 256 24.61 15.95 37.09
C ASP A 256 24.25 15.43 35.69
N GLU A 257 24.80 14.27 35.32
CA GLU A 257 24.22 13.45 34.25
C GLU A 257 22.84 12.96 34.73
N ALA A 258 21.77 13.34 34.02
CA ALA A 258 20.43 12.86 34.34
C ALA A 258 20.38 11.33 34.24
N LYS A 259 19.71 10.70 35.21
CA LYS A 259 19.61 9.24 35.33
C LYS A 259 18.19 8.76 35.12
N LYS A 260 18.06 7.58 34.51
CA LYS A 260 16.80 6.88 34.23
C LYS A 260 16.78 5.54 34.96
N THR A 261 15.64 5.21 35.58
CA THR A 261 15.48 3.97 36.35
C THR A 261 14.97 2.84 35.48
N VAL A 262 15.74 1.74 35.42
CA VAL A 262 15.47 0.57 34.58
C VAL A 262 15.23 -0.66 35.46
N LYS A 263 14.31 -1.53 35.02
CA LYS A 263 14.00 -2.82 35.65
C LYS A 263 14.72 -3.93 34.91
N LEU A 264 15.68 -4.55 35.58
CA LEU A 264 16.40 -5.74 35.11
C LEU A 264 15.66 -6.99 35.60
N VAL A 265 15.27 -7.88 34.70
CA VAL A 265 14.50 -9.10 34.99
C VAL A 265 15.34 -10.33 34.62
N PHE A 266 15.72 -11.15 35.61
CA PHE A 266 16.45 -12.40 35.40
C PHE A 266 15.64 -13.57 35.95
N GLY A 267 14.89 -14.24 35.06
CA GLY A 267 13.89 -15.23 35.46
C GLY A 267 12.79 -14.59 36.32
N GLU A 268 12.75 -14.95 37.60
CA GLU A 268 11.82 -14.42 38.60
C GLU A 268 12.42 -13.27 39.43
N ASP A 269 13.73 -13.03 39.36
CA ASP A 269 14.43 -11.96 40.09
C ASP A 269 14.32 -10.63 39.34
N ILE A 270 13.82 -9.58 40.00
CA ILE A 270 13.62 -8.25 39.40
C ILE A 270 14.39 -7.21 40.23
N ARG A 271 15.43 -6.62 39.63
CA ARG A 271 16.32 -5.64 40.28
C ARG A 271 16.21 -4.28 39.60
N LEU A 272 16.24 -3.22 40.41
CA LEU A 272 16.28 -1.84 39.92
C LEU A 272 17.73 -1.38 39.70
N ALA A 273 17.94 -0.63 38.63
CA ALA A 273 19.19 -0.01 38.26
C ALA A 273 18.96 1.43 37.82
N GLU A 274 19.94 2.31 38.09
CA GLU A 274 20.02 3.64 37.49
C GLU A 274 21.02 3.60 36.35
N LEU A 275 20.64 4.12 35.19
CA LEU A 275 21.53 4.33 34.04
C LEU A 275 21.58 5.85 33.70
N PRO A 276 22.71 6.41 33.23
CA PRO A 276 22.72 7.74 32.61
C PRO A 276 21.83 7.76 31.36
N LEU A 277 21.31 8.92 30.95
CA LEU A 277 20.56 9.02 29.68
C LEU A 277 21.40 8.54 28.47
N ASP A 278 22.68 8.91 28.41
CA ASP A 278 23.62 8.41 27.40
C ASP A 278 24.31 7.12 27.87
N CYS A 279 23.51 6.06 28.07
CA CYS A 279 24.00 4.73 28.43
C CYS A 279 24.43 3.96 27.17
N SER A 280 25.70 3.60 27.04
CA SER A 280 26.15 2.61 26.06
C SER A 280 25.94 1.19 26.59
N LEU A 281 25.80 0.21 25.69
CA LEU A 281 25.60 -1.19 26.00
C LEU A 281 26.71 -1.74 26.92
N LEU A 282 27.95 -1.28 26.75
CA LEU A 282 29.08 -1.61 27.63
C LEU A 282 28.93 -1.06 29.08
N LYS A 283 28.27 0.09 29.28
CA LYS A 283 27.90 0.59 30.63
C LYS A 283 26.79 -0.29 31.20
N LEU A 284 25.73 -0.53 30.43
CA LEU A 284 24.60 -1.38 30.81
C LEU A 284 25.04 -2.80 31.22
N ARG A 285 25.91 -3.46 30.44
CA ARG A 285 26.43 -4.80 30.76
C ARG A 285 27.22 -4.83 32.08
N LYS A 286 27.96 -3.77 32.43
CA LYS A 286 28.60 -3.65 33.78
C LYS A 286 27.54 -3.60 34.87
N VAL A 287 26.53 -2.76 34.71
CA VAL A 287 25.43 -2.64 35.69
C VAL A 287 24.65 -3.96 35.82
N VAL A 288 24.50 -4.73 34.75
CA VAL A 288 23.95 -6.11 34.80
C VAL A 288 24.87 -7.03 35.60
N GLN A 289 26.18 -7.05 35.35
CA GLN A 289 27.14 -7.88 36.08
C GLN A 289 27.20 -7.52 37.58
N ASP A 290 27.21 -6.22 37.91
CA ASP A 290 27.18 -5.70 39.28
C ASP A 290 25.88 -6.04 40.01
N ARG A 291 24.75 -6.14 39.29
CA ARG A 291 23.44 -6.51 39.84
C ARG A 291 23.22 -8.03 39.91
N PHE A 292 23.88 -8.82 39.06
CA PHE A 292 23.76 -10.28 39.01
C PHE A 292 25.14 -10.99 38.93
N PRO A 293 25.99 -10.93 39.99
CA PRO A 293 27.37 -11.40 39.93
C PRO A 293 27.55 -12.92 39.70
N THR A 294 26.47 -13.70 39.79
CA THR A 294 26.45 -15.14 39.52
C THR A 294 26.40 -15.48 38.03
N THR A 295 25.89 -14.58 37.19
CA THR A 295 25.76 -14.80 35.75
C THR A 295 27.10 -14.63 35.04
N LYS A 296 27.37 -15.46 34.00
CA LYS A 296 28.68 -15.46 33.32
C LYS A 296 28.65 -14.94 31.88
N ALA A 297 27.68 -15.40 31.09
CA ALA A 297 27.47 -14.99 29.71
C ALA A 297 25.96 -14.71 29.57
N VAL A 298 25.60 -13.53 29.09
CA VAL A 298 24.20 -13.07 29.12
C VAL A 298 23.80 -12.35 27.85
N LEU A 299 22.57 -12.56 27.42
CA LEU A 299 21.90 -11.69 26.47
C LEU A 299 20.95 -10.77 27.23
N VAL A 300 21.03 -9.47 26.92
CA VAL A 300 20.03 -8.49 27.35
C VAL A 300 19.02 -8.34 26.23
N LYS A 301 17.74 -8.43 26.57
CA LYS A 301 16.61 -8.37 25.64
C LYS A 301 15.59 -7.34 26.10
N TYR A 302 14.81 -6.79 25.19
CA TYR A 302 13.62 -6.01 25.51
C TYR A 302 12.39 -6.65 24.87
N LYS A 303 11.22 -6.08 25.17
CA LYS A 303 9.95 -6.46 24.56
C LYS A 303 9.44 -5.28 23.74
N ASP A 304 9.10 -5.52 22.48
CA ASP A 304 8.58 -4.50 21.56
C ASP A 304 7.06 -4.27 21.71
N GLU A 305 6.50 -3.44 20.83
CA GLU A 305 5.06 -3.09 20.82
C GLU A 305 4.16 -4.26 20.36
N GLU A 306 4.67 -5.17 19.52
CA GLU A 306 3.94 -6.35 19.05
C GLU A 306 3.95 -7.47 20.09
N GLY A 307 5.00 -7.49 20.91
CA GLY A 307 5.17 -8.33 22.09
C GLY A 307 6.33 -9.32 22.00
N ASP A 308 7.20 -9.23 21.00
CA ASP A 308 8.32 -10.16 20.80
C ASP A 308 9.60 -9.73 21.53
N MET A 309 10.53 -10.68 21.68
CA MET A 309 11.69 -10.57 22.57
C MET A 309 13.00 -10.27 21.80
N ILE A 310 13.17 -9.01 21.41
CA ILE A 310 14.33 -8.52 20.66
C ILE A 310 15.60 -8.51 21.55
N THR A 311 16.73 -8.92 20.98
CA THR A 311 18.03 -8.98 21.67
C THR A 311 18.83 -7.70 21.41
N ILE A 312 19.41 -7.09 22.45
CA ILE A 312 20.19 -5.87 22.33
C ILE A 312 21.67 -6.24 22.12
N THR A 313 22.19 -5.87 20.96
CA THR A 313 23.57 -6.12 20.49
C THR A 313 24.35 -4.85 20.19
N ALA A 314 23.65 -3.73 19.91
CA ALA A 314 24.23 -2.41 19.63
C ALA A 314 23.61 -1.28 20.49
N ASP A 315 24.31 -0.15 20.58
CA ASP A 315 23.88 1.03 21.34
C ASP A 315 22.59 1.68 20.78
N GLU A 316 22.34 1.60 19.47
CA GLU A 316 21.10 2.13 18.87
C GLU A 316 19.87 1.27 19.21
N GLU A 317 20.02 -0.05 19.31
CA GLU A 317 18.96 -0.96 19.73
C GLU A 317 18.55 -0.73 21.19
N LEU A 318 19.50 -0.31 22.03
CA LEU A 318 19.22 0.14 23.39
C LEU A 318 18.36 1.42 23.39
N LYS A 319 18.65 2.40 22.51
CA LYS A 319 17.80 3.61 22.38
C LYS A 319 16.38 3.25 21.92
N TRP A 320 16.21 2.26 21.03
CA TRP A 320 14.89 1.78 20.62
C TRP A 320 14.15 1.09 21.78
N ALA A 321 14.83 0.23 22.54
CA ALA A 321 14.31 -0.36 23.78
C ALA A 321 13.94 0.68 24.87
N GLU A 322 14.60 1.84 24.84
CA GLU A 322 14.34 2.95 25.74
C GLU A 322 13.22 3.90 25.27
N ALA A 323 12.91 3.90 23.97
CA ALA A 323 11.86 4.70 23.33
C ALA A 323 10.50 3.96 23.25
N SER A 324 10.49 2.62 23.23
CA SER A 324 9.26 1.81 23.32
C SER A 324 8.64 1.79 24.73
N ALA A 325 9.31 2.35 25.73
CA ALA A 325 8.75 2.57 27.05
C ALA A 325 7.81 3.79 27.05
N SER A 326 6.65 3.67 27.68
CA SER A 326 5.71 4.79 27.84
C SER A 326 6.33 5.97 28.61
N PRO A 327 5.87 7.22 28.42
CA PRO A 327 6.54 8.42 28.98
C PRO A 327 6.69 8.44 30.51
N GLU A 328 5.89 7.66 31.23
CA GLU A 328 5.91 7.52 32.70
C GLU A 328 6.47 6.15 33.15
N GLY A 329 6.96 5.34 32.21
CA GLY A 329 7.34 3.94 32.40
C GLY A 329 8.83 3.70 32.54
N SER A 330 9.23 3.02 33.62
CA SER A 330 10.57 2.42 33.73
C SER A 330 10.75 1.29 32.71
N VAL A 331 11.74 1.40 31.83
CA VAL A 331 12.12 0.40 30.82
C VAL A 331 12.33 -0.98 31.48
N ARG A 332 11.91 -2.06 30.82
CA ARG A 332 12.11 -3.44 31.27
C ARG A 332 13.10 -4.16 30.35
N LEU A 333 14.24 -4.55 30.91
CA LEU A 333 15.26 -5.33 30.22
C LEU A 333 15.32 -6.72 30.84
N TYR A 334 15.25 -7.74 29.99
CA TYR A 334 15.23 -9.14 30.35
C TYR A 334 16.62 -9.73 30.12
N ILE A 335 17.20 -10.31 31.16
CA ILE A 335 18.52 -10.94 31.14
C ILE A 335 18.29 -12.45 30.95
N VAL A 336 18.98 -13.03 29.96
CA VAL A 336 18.94 -14.45 29.66
C VAL A 336 20.37 -14.98 29.74
N GLU A 337 20.64 -15.96 30.59
CA GLU A 337 21.95 -16.64 30.63
C GLU A 337 22.09 -17.58 29.42
N VAL A 338 23.26 -17.55 28.78
CA VAL A 338 23.56 -18.24 27.51
C VAL A 338 24.94 -18.89 27.57
N ASN A 339 25.36 -19.59 26.52
CA ASN A 339 26.71 -20.12 26.44
C ASN A 339 27.74 -19.00 26.13
N PRO A 340 29.01 -19.17 26.53
CA PRO A 340 30.11 -18.25 26.17
C PRO A 340 30.26 -17.89 24.69
N GLU A 341 29.80 -18.77 23.80
CA GLU A 341 29.85 -18.61 22.33
C GLU A 341 28.66 -17.79 21.79
N GLU A 342 27.63 -17.55 22.62
CA GLU A 342 26.37 -16.88 22.25
C GLU A 342 26.26 -15.45 22.78
N ASP A 343 27.20 -15.00 23.63
CA ASP A 343 27.29 -13.62 24.13
C ASP A 343 28.50 -12.89 23.51
N PRO A 344 28.29 -11.98 22.53
CA PRO A 344 29.37 -11.25 21.84
C PRO A 344 30.31 -10.46 22.76
N PHE A 345 29.88 -10.17 23.99
CA PHE A 345 30.64 -9.37 24.95
C PHE A 345 31.37 -10.20 26.02
N TYR A 346 31.19 -11.52 26.04
CA TYR A 346 31.74 -12.42 27.08
C TYR A 346 33.26 -12.24 27.28
N GLU A 347 34.03 -12.24 26.18
CA GLU A 347 35.48 -12.12 26.27
C GLU A 347 35.95 -10.70 26.67
N SER A 348 35.15 -9.67 26.32
CA SER A 348 35.41 -8.28 26.69
C SER A 348 35.37 -8.08 28.21
N PHE A 349 34.40 -8.71 28.89
CA PHE A 349 34.30 -8.63 30.34
C PHE A 349 35.32 -9.51 31.07
N ARG A 350 35.73 -10.65 30.48
CA ARG A 350 36.81 -11.49 31.01
C ARG A 350 38.17 -10.79 31.05
N LYS A 351 38.43 -9.84 30.14
CA LYS A 351 39.65 -9.01 30.09
C LYS A 351 39.58 -7.76 31.01
N GLY A 352 38.55 -7.64 31.85
CA GLY A 352 38.18 -6.44 32.60
C GLY A 352 39.07 -5.98 33.78
N HIS A 353 40.18 -6.67 34.08
CA HIS A 353 41.16 -6.20 35.08
C HIS A 353 42.45 -5.71 34.41
N SER A 354 42.88 -4.50 34.78
CA SER A 354 44.07 -3.80 34.28
C SER A 354 44.01 -3.28 32.83
N CYS A 355 43.23 -2.21 32.60
CA CYS A 355 43.64 -1.17 31.66
C CYS A 355 43.17 0.21 32.12
N THR A 356 44.09 1.18 32.24
CA THR A 356 43.76 2.60 32.49
C THR A 356 44.63 3.49 31.61
N LYS A 357 44.02 3.96 30.51
CA LYS A 357 44.33 5.17 29.72
C LYS A 357 45.80 5.49 29.38
N SER A 358 46.08 5.56 28.08
CA SER A 358 47.14 6.42 27.54
C SER A 358 46.69 7.07 26.23
N GLU A 359 46.60 8.40 26.22
CA GLU A 359 46.72 9.21 25.01
C GLU A 359 47.78 10.30 25.26
N ASN A 360 48.75 10.36 24.35
CA ASN A 360 49.48 11.55 23.90
C ASN A 360 49.98 12.58 24.95
N THR A 361 51.31 12.64 25.17
CA THR A 361 52.18 13.71 24.59
C THR A 361 53.68 13.52 24.94
N VAL A 362 54.55 14.36 24.37
CA VAL A 362 56.02 14.25 24.34
C VAL A 362 56.70 15.22 25.33
N GLY A 363 57.80 14.82 25.99
CA GLY A 363 58.78 15.81 26.52
C GLY A 363 59.73 15.41 27.66
N SER A 364 61.02 15.25 27.33
CA SER A 364 62.24 15.58 28.12
C SER A 364 62.40 15.33 29.64
N ARG A 365 63.47 14.56 29.96
CA ARG A 365 64.45 14.70 31.08
C ARG A 365 64.01 15.25 32.46
N GLY A 366 64.17 14.41 33.49
CA GLY A 366 64.30 14.77 34.91
C GLY A 366 65.15 13.72 35.66
N VAL A 367 65.69 14.02 36.86
CA VAL A 367 66.68 13.20 37.59
C VAL A 367 66.34 13.05 39.09
N GLU A 368 66.58 11.84 39.61
CA GLU A 368 66.78 11.41 41.02
C GLU A 368 65.63 11.28 42.06
N GLU A 369 65.79 10.17 42.83
CA GLU A 369 65.40 9.80 44.21
C GLU A 369 63.97 10.00 44.79
N GLY A 370 63.43 8.94 45.43
CA GLY A 370 62.17 8.97 46.20
C GLY A 370 61.73 7.62 46.80
N LYS A 371 62.41 7.13 47.84
CA LYS A 371 62.28 5.81 48.49
C LYS A 371 60.86 5.22 48.73
N GLU A 372 60.77 3.92 48.46
CA GLU A 372 60.06 2.85 49.20
C GLU A 372 58.79 3.15 50.03
N LYS A 373 57.72 2.41 49.71
CA LYS A 373 57.25 1.29 50.56
C LYS A 373 56.34 0.35 49.77
N GLY A 374 56.67 -0.94 49.75
CA GLY A 374 55.90 -1.96 49.03
C GLY A 374 55.15 -2.92 49.94
N LEU A 375 54.25 -3.70 49.35
CA LEU A 375 53.76 -4.97 49.89
C LEU A 375 53.80 -6.00 48.76
N ARG A 376 54.46 -7.14 48.99
CA ARG A 376 54.76 -8.12 47.94
C ARG A 376 53.50 -8.91 47.54
N THR A 377 53.16 -8.91 46.26
CA THR A 377 52.42 -10.01 45.62
C THR A 377 53.41 -11.10 45.20
N LEU A 378 52.97 -12.35 45.16
CA LEU A 378 53.81 -13.49 44.75
C LEU A 378 54.01 -13.47 43.23
N GLY A 379 55.07 -12.81 42.77
CA GLY A 379 55.39 -12.67 41.36
C GLY A 379 56.03 -13.92 40.74
N ILE A 380 55.65 -14.21 39.50
CA ILE A 380 56.52 -14.91 38.55
C ILE A 380 57.81 -14.08 38.44
N GLU A 381 58.98 -14.72 38.50
CA GLU A 381 60.24 -14.00 38.59
C GLU A 381 60.45 -13.10 37.35
N GLU A 382 60.76 -11.83 37.59
CA GLU A 382 60.70 -10.75 36.58
C GLU A 382 61.66 -10.94 35.40
N TRP A 383 62.70 -11.76 35.59
CA TRP A 383 63.62 -12.19 34.54
C TRP A 383 62.97 -13.13 33.52
N ILE A 384 61.93 -13.90 33.90
CA ILE A 384 61.20 -14.80 33.00
C ILE A 384 60.43 -13.99 31.95
N ILE A 385 59.87 -12.85 32.35
CA ILE A 385 59.18 -11.91 31.44
C ILE A 385 60.18 -11.29 30.47
N HIS A 386 61.33 -10.82 30.96
CA HIS A 386 62.42 -10.31 30.13
C HIS A 386 62.98 -11.38 29.17
N PHE A 387 63.15 -12.61 29.64
CA PHE A 387 63.58 -13.74 28.82
C PHE A 387 62.58 -14.04 27.70
N ALA A 388 61.28 -14.10 28.02
CA ALA A 388 60.22 -14.29 27.02
C ALA A 388 60.19 -13.17 25.97
N GLN A 389 60.38 -11.90 26.38
CA GLN A 389 60.47 -10.76 25.47
C GLN A 389 61.72 -10.81 24.57
N LEU A 390 62.89 -11.15 25.12
CA LEU A 390 64.11 -11.32 24.34
C LEU A 390 64.01 -12.50 23.36
N PHE A 391 63.44 -13.62 23.79
CA PHE A 391 63.19 -14.81 22.96
C PHE A 391 62.23 -14.49 21.80
N LYS A 392 61.14 -13.77 22.07
CA LYS A 392 60.20 -13.25 21.07
C LYS A 392 60.88 -12.35 20.03
N ASN A 393 61.68 -11.39 20.49
CA ASN A 393 62.39 -10.45 19.62
C ASN A 393 63.49 -11.14 18.78
N TYR A 394 64.13 -12.20 19.28
CA TYR A 394 65.26 -12.86 18.61
C TYR A 394 64.85 -13.90 17.56
N ILE A 395 63.64 -14.48 17.66
CA ILE A 395 63.15 -15.54 16.76
C ILE A 395 62.25 -14.97 15.64
N GLY A 396 61.84 -13.70 15.75
CA GLY A 396 61.17 -12.97 14.66
C GLY A 396 59.68 -13.28 14.46
N PHE A 397 59.07 -14.13 15.29
CA PHE A 397 57.63 -14.37 15.26
C PHE A 397 56.87 -13.31 16.08
N SER A 398 56.16 -12.42 15.38
CA SER A 398 55.24 -11.46 15.97
C SER A 398 53.97 -12.15 16.48
N SER A 399 54.00 -12.73 17.69
CA SER A 399 52.83 -13.39 18.32
C SER A 399 51.60 -12.50 18.49
N ASP A 400 51.79 -11.18 18.43
CA ASP A 400 50.75 -10.17 18.66
C ASP A 400 50.16 -9.64 17.35
N ALA A 401 50.74 -10.03 16.21
CA ALA A 401 50.06 -9.97 14.93
C ALA A 401 49.04 -11.11 14.89
N TYR A 402 47.95 -10.93 15.64
CA TYR A 402 46.74 -11.72 15.47
C TYR A 402 46.32 -11.51 14.01
N LEU A 403 46.48 -12.54 13.18
CA LEU A 403 45.92 -12.52 11.84
C LEU A 403 44.42 -12.34 12.01
N ASP A 404 43.90 -11.18 11.63
CA ASP A 404 42.47 -11.00 11.52
C ASP A 404 42.01 -11.82 10.31
N LEU A 405 41.72 -13.09 10.57
CA LEU A 405 41.22 -14.05 9.58
C LEU A 405 39.83 -13.66 9.08
N HIS A 406 39.13 -12.74 9.76
CA HIS A 406 37.89 -12.15 9.27
C HIS A 406 38.18 -11.01 8.30
N GLU A 407 39.07 -10.05 8.62
CA GLU A 407 39.48 -8.99 7.67
C GLU A 407 40.17 -9.59 6.43
N LEU A 408 41.13 -10.50 6.62
CA LEU A 408 41.82 -11.19 5.53
C LEU A 408 40.87 -12.10 4.73
N GLY A 409 39.92 -12.77 5.40
CA GLY A 409 38.90 -13.59 4.76
C GLY A 409 37.91 -12.76 3.95
N MET A 410 37.43 -11.63 4.51
CA MET A 410 36.60 -10.65 3.83
C MET A 410 37.32 -10.02 2.64
N LYS A 411 38.61 -9.74 2.77
CA LYS A 411 39.41 -9.19 1.67
C LYS A 411 39.62 -10.21 0.54
N LEU A 412 40.01 -11.44 0.86
CA LEU A 412 40.12 -12.50 -0.16
C LEU A 412 38.78 -12.82 -0.82
N TYR A 413 37.67 -12.65 -0.09
CA TYR A 413 36.32 -12.73 -0.64
C TYR A 413 35.97 -11.52 -1.52
N SER A 414 36.29 -10.29 -1.12
CA SER A 414 36.04 -9.08 -1.93
C SER A 414 36.87 -9.09 -3.20
N ASP A 415 38.17 -9.41 -3.12
CA ASP A 415 39.09 -9.44 -4.26
C ASP A 415 38.63 -10.51 -5.28
N ALA A 416 38.16 -11.67 -4.81
CA ALA A 416 37.62 -12.74 -5.67
C ALA A 416 36.21 -12.43 -6.22
N MET A 417 35.40 -11.65 -5.51
CA MET A 417 34.09 -11.21 -6.00
C MET A 417 34.24 -10.04 -6.97
N GLU A 418 35.21 -9.14 -6.78
CA GLU A 418 35.50 -8.00 -7.64
C GLU A 418 35.78 -8.44 -9.09
N GLU A 419 36.62 -9.45 -9.31
CA GLU A 419 36.87 -10.02 -10.66
C GLU A 419 35.56 -10.50 -11.33
N THR A 420 34.63 -11.10 -10.56
CA THR A 420 33.33 -11.54 -11.12
C THR A 420 32.32 -10.40 -11.29
N VAL A 421 32.31 -9.39 -10.41
CA VAL A 421 31.41 -8.23 -10.43
C VAL A 421 31.81 -7.23 -11.53
N THR A 422 33.10 -7.11 -11.82
CA THR A 422 33.66 -6.26 -12.88
C THR A 422 33.67 -6.93 -14.26
N SER A 423 33.25 -8.20 -14.38
CA SER A 423 33.10 -8.88 -15.68
C SER A 423 32.07 -8.18 -16.58
N GLU A 424 32.30 -8.20 -17.90
CA GLU A 424 31.41 -7.55 -18.87
C GLU A 424 29.98 -8.14 -18.80
N GLU A 425 29.86 -9.45 -18.59
CA GLU A 425 28.58 -10.12 -18.34
C GLU A 425 27.86 -9.62 -17.08
N ALA A 426 28.58 -9.38 -15.98
CA ALA A 426 27.98 -8.86 -14.75
C ALA A 426 27.56 -7.40 -14.89
N GLN A 427 28.35 -6.56 -15.58
CA GLN A 427 27.98 -5.17 -15.85
C GLN A 427 26.67 -5.06 -16.63
N VAL A 428 26.48 -5.88 -17.68
CA VAL A 428 25.20 -5.96 -18.43
C VAL A 428 24.01 -6.29 -17.51
N LEU A 429 24.20 -7.22 -16.56
CA LEU A 429 23.15 -7.57 -15.59
C LEU A 429 22.88 -6.46 -14.57
N PHE A 430 23.89 -5.68 -14.16
CA PHE A 430 23.71 -4.51 -13.30
C PHE A 430 23.00 -3.35 -14.02
N ASP A 431 23.33 -3.09 -15.28
CA ASP A 431 22.65 -2.08 -16.11
C ASP A 431 21.17 -2.44 -16.30
N MET A 432 20.87 -3.70 -16.65
CA MET A 432 19.49 -4.20 -16.76
C MET A 432 18.73 -4.11 -15.43
N ALA A 433 19.39 -4.38 -14.29
CA ALA A 433 18.77 -4.22 -12.97
C ALA A 433 18.51 -2.73 -12.65
N ALA A 434 19.47 -1.84 -12.94
CA ALA A 434 19.33 -0.40 -12.73
C ALA A 434 18.19 0.19 -13.55
N GLU A 435 18.04 -0.20 -14.82
CA GLU A 435 16.94 0.20 -15.70
C GLU A 435 15.58 -0.23 -15.11
N LYS A 436 15.47 -1.48 -14.61
CA LYS A 436 14.23 -1.98 -13.99
C LYS A 436 13.92 -1.30 -12.66
N PHE A 437 14.92 -0.90 -11.87
CA PHE A 437 14.68 -0.07 -10.69
C PHE A 437 14.28 1.37 -11.04
N GLN A 438 14.78 1.95 -12.14
CA GLN A 438 14.32 3.25 -12.67
C GLN A 438 12.87 3.17 -13.16
N GLU A 439 12.49 2.11 -13.88
CA GLU A 439 11.10 1.84 -14.31
C GLU A 439 10.17 1.77 -13.09
N MET A 440 10.55 1.02 -12.05
CA MET A 440 9.76 0.91 -10.81
C MET A 440 9.67 2.23 -10.03
N ALA A 441 10.73 3.05 -10.01
CA ALA A 441 10.72 4.34 -9.35
C ALA A 441 9.85 5.37 -10.08
N ALA A 442 9.92 5.42 -11.42
CA ALA A 442 9.02 6.23 -12.24
C ALA A 442 7.56 5.80 -12.07
N LEU A 443 7.28 4.49 -12.08
CA LEU A 443 5.95 3.93 -11.87
C LEU A 443 5.39 4.21 -10.47
N ALA A 444 6.25 4.28 -9.43
CA ALA A 444 5.83 4.67 -8.09
C ALA A 444 5.38 6.14 -8.03
N LEU A 445 6.18 7.05 -8.58
CA LEU A 445 5.87 8.49 -8.65
C LEU A 445 4.63 8.77 -9.50
N PHE A 446 4.51 8.10 -10.65
CA PHE A 446 3.32 8.09 -11.49
C PHE A 446 2.05 7.72 -10.72
N ASN A 447 2.10 6.66 -9.90
CA ASN A 447 0.97 6.25 -9.09
C ASN A 447 0.68 7.23 -7.94
N CYS A 448 1.68 7.91 -7.39
CA CYS A 448 1.46 9.04 -6.48
C CYS A 448 0.74 10.22 -7.19
N GLY A 449 1.10 10.53 -8.44
CA GLY A 449 0.39 11.50 -9.28
C GLY A 449 -1.08 11.12 -9.49
N ASN A 450 -1.36 9.84 -9.77
CA ASN A 450 -2.73 9.34 -9.92
C ASN A 450 -3.57 9.48 -8.64
N VAL A 451 -2.97 9.35 -7.45
CA VAL A 451 -3.66 9.61 -6.17
C VAL A 451 -4.04 11.09 -6.04
N HIS A 452 -3.20 12.01 -6.50
CA HIS A 452 -3.52 13.44 -6.53
C HIS A 452 -4.61 13.78 -7.58
N MET A 453 -4.55 13.21 -8.80
CA MET A 453 -5.63 13.32 -9.79
C MET A 453 -6.97 12.81 -9.23
N ALA A 454 -6.99 11.68 -8.52
CA ALA A 454 -8.19 11.14 -7.89
C ALA A 454 -8.76 12.06 -6.78
N ARG A 455 -7.92 12.86 -6.12
CA ARG A 455 -8.34 13.87 -5.14
C ARG A 455 -8.82 15.16 -5.80
N ALA A 456 -8.20 15.62 -6.88
CA ALA A 456 -8.64 16.77 -7.66
C ALA A 456 -10.04 16.54 -8.28
N ARG A 457 -10.28 15.33 -8.79
CA ARG A 457 -11.58 14.86 -9.33
C ARG A 457 -12.68 14.63 -8.27
N LYS A 458 -12.44 14.96 -6.99
CA LYS A 458 -13.43 14.76 -5.90
C LYS A 458 -14.67 15.63 -6.12
N ARG A 459 -15.84 14.99 -6.26
CA ARG A 459 -17.13 15.67 -6.39
C ARG A 459 -17.47 16.49 -5.14
N VAL A 460 -18.00 17.69 -5.37
CA VAL A 460 -18.59 18.55 -4.33
C VAL A 460 -20.09 18.26 -4.25
N CYS A 461 -20.60 18.01 -3.06
CA CYS A 461 -22.03 17.81 -2.80
C CYS A 461 -22.57 19.00 -1.99
N PHE A 462 -23.65 19.61 -2.44
CA PHE A 462 -24.32 20.71 -1.76
C PHE A 462 -25.57 20.20 -1.02
N ALA A 463 -25.79 20.64 0.21
CA ALA A 463 -27.04 20.38 0.91
C ALA A 463 -28.18 21.19 0.26
N GLY A 464 -29.37 20.60 0.13
CA GLY A 464 -30.50 21.18 -0.64
C GLY A 464 -30.95 22.56 -0.18
N ASP A 465 -30.77 22.88 1.10
CA ASP A 465 -31.17 24.15 1.74
C ASP A 465 -30.04 25.22 1.75
N SER A 466 -28.92 24.97 1.06
CA SER A 466 -27.77 25.89 1.02
C SER A 466 -28.10 27.18 0.26
N SER A 467 -27.77 28.34 0.83
CA SER A 467 -27.89 29.63 0.11
C SER A 467 -26.95 29.68 -1.10
N ARG A 468 -27.29 30.52 -2.10
CA ARG A 468 -26.48 30.66 -3.32
C ARG A 468 -25.05 31.13 -3.02
N GLU A 469 -24.90 31.99 -2.02
CA GLU A 469 -23.64 32.55 -1.54
C GLU A 469 -22.79 31.46 -0.88
N SER A 470 -23.43 30.60 -0.07
CA SER A 470 -22.78 29.42 0.54
C SER A 470 -22.30 28.43 -0.53
N ILE A 471 -23.11 28.17 -1.56
CA ILE A 471 -22.73 27.32 -2.69
C ILE A 471 -21.53 27.92 -3.45
N LEU A 472 -21.53 29.23 -3.75
CA LEU A 472 -20.42 29.90 -4.43
C LEU A 472 -19.12 29.90 -3.62
N ALA A 473 -19.20 30.06 -2.29
CA ALA A 473 -18.05 29.93 -1.39
C ALA A 473 -17.49 28.50 -1.36
N GLN A 474 -18.37 27.48 -1.32
CA GLN A 474 -17.97 26.07 -1.40
C GLN A 474 -17.33 25.72 -2.75
N VAL A 475 -17.91 26.17 -3.87
CA VAL A 475 -17.34 26.01 -5.22
C VAL A 475 -15.96 26.66 -5.32
N THR A 476 -15.79 27.89 -4.82
CA THR A 476 -14.50 28.59 -4.82
C THR A 476 -13.45 27.89 -3.97
N THR A 477 -13.84 27.35 -2.82
CA THR A 477 -12.94 26.57 -1.94
C THR A 477 -12.52 25.27 -2.61
N ALA A 478 -13.45 24.56 -3.25
CA ALA A 478 -13.19 23.32 -3.97
C ALA A 478 -12.36 23.53 -5.23
N TYR A 479 -12.55 24.63 -5.97
CA TYR A 479 -11.73 25.01 -7.12
C TYR A 479 -10.25 25.18 -6.71
N LYS A 480 -9.99 25.95 -5.65
CA LYS A 480 -8.62 26.14 -5.13
C LYS A 480 -8.00 24.82 -4.67
N TRP A 481 -8.75 23.99 -3.93
CA TRP A 481 -8.29 22.67 -3.52
C TRP A 481 -7.96 21.75 -4.71
N ALA A 482 -8.78 21.76 -5.75
CA ALA A 482 -8.55 20.96 -6.96
C ALA A 482 -7.29 21.45 -7.70
N GLN A 483 -7.09 22.76 -7.85
CA GLN A 483 -5.84 23.33 -8.40
C GLN A 483 -4.61 22.91 -7.59
N GLU A 484 -4.68 22.98 -6.26
CA GLU A 484 -3.61 22.54 -5.38
C GLU A 484 -3.30 21.04 -5.50
N GLU A 485 -4.26 20.17 -5.82
CA GLU A 485 -4.00 18.73 -6.06
C GLU A 485 -3.56 18.45 -7.51
N PHE A 486 -4.03 19.21 -8.50
CA PHE A 486 -3.53 19.16 -9.89
C PHE A 486 -2.02 19.48 -9.96
N VAL A 487 -1.59 20.60 -9.37
CA VAL A 487 -0.16 20.97 -9.30
C VAL A 487 0.70 19.89 -8.63
N LYS A 488 0.18 19.21 -7.60
CA LYS A 488 0.88 18.07 -6.96
C LYS A 488 0.93 16.82 -7.84
N ALA A 489 -0.08 16.60 -8.69
CA ALA A 489 -0.08 15.53 -9.68
C ALA A 489 0.95 15.80 -10.79
N GLY A 490 0.90 16.99 -11.41
CA GLY A 490 1.85 17.42 -12.44
C GLY A 490 3.31 17.30 -11.99
N GLN A 491 3.63 17.79 -10.78
CA GLN A 491 4.96 17.64 -10.16
C GLN A 491 5.41 16.17 -10.06
N LYS A 492 4.51 15.24 -9.71
CA LYS A 492 4.83 13.81 -9.58
C LYS A 492 4.99 13.12 -10.93
N TYR A 493 4.25 13.54 -11.96
CA TYR A 493 4.47 13.07 -13.34
C TYR A 493 5.80 13.61 -13.91
N GLU A 494 6.13 14.88 -13.66
CA GLU A 494 7.45 15.42 -14.00
C GLU A 494 8.60 14.70 -13.28
N GLU A 495 8.46 14.39 -11.99
CA GLU A 495 9.47 13.62 -11.24
C GLU A 495 9.65 12.22 -11.83
N ALA A 496 8.58 11.55 -12.25
CA ALA A 496 8.66 10.26 -12.93
C ALA A 496 9.44 10.37 -14.26
N LEU A 497 9.14 11.38 -15.08
CA LEU A 497 9.83 11.65 -16.36
C LEU A 497 11.29 12.07 -16.18
N LYS A 498 11.65 12.67 -15.04
CA LYS A 498 13.05 12.99 -14.68
C LYS A 498 13.85 11.74 -14.28
N ILE A 499 13.20 10.68 -13.82
CA ILE A 499 13.84 9.37 -13.55
C ILE A 499 13.92 8.52 -14.82
N LYS A 500 12.82 8.43 -15.59
CA LYS A 500 12.75 7.66 -16.84
C LYS A 500 12.20 8.53 -17.97
N PRO A 501 13.05 9.15 -18.81
CA PRO A 501 12.61 10.04 -19.88
C PRO A 501 11.81 9.35 -21.00
N ASP A 502 11.97 8.04 -21.17
CA ASP A 502 11.25 7.19 -22.13
C ASP A 502 9.96 6.58 -21.54
N PHE A 503 9.38 7.19 -20.51
CA PHE A 503 8.18 6.74 -19.83
C PHE A 503 6.91 7.38 -20.43
N TYR A 504 6.39 6.79 -21.51
CA TYR A 504 5.25 7.33 -22.27
C TYR A 504 3.97 7.52 -21.43
N GLU A 505 3.73 6.66 -20.44
CA GLU A 505 2.59 6.80 -19.52
C GLU A 505 2.66 8.08 -18.68
N GLY A 506 3.87 8.54 -18.33
CA GLY A 506 4.09 9.81 -17.64
C GLY A 506 3.71 11.01 -18.49
N LEU A 507 4.04 11.00 -19.79
CA LEU A 507 3.64 12.05 -20.73
C LEU A 507 2.12 12.08 -20.95
N LEU A 508 1.50 10.91 -21.14
CA LEU A 508 0.04 10.81 -21.32
C LEU A 508 -0.73 11.30 -20.08
N ALA A 509 -0.25 10.98 -18.87
CA ALA A 509 -0.89 11.44 -17.64
C ALA A 509 -0.62 12.93 -17.32
N LEU A 510 0.57 13.46 -17.64
CA LEU A 510 0.84 14.89 -17.54
C LEU A 510 -0.06 15.69 -18.50
N GLY A 511 -0.28 15.20 -19.72
CA GLY A 511 -1.21 15.81 -20.66
C GLY A 511 -2.67 15.74 -20.20
N GLN A 512 -3.10 14.61 -19.63
CA GLN A 512 -4.44 14.46 -19.02
C GLN A 512 -4.64 15.42 -17.82
N GLU A 513 -3.60 15.62 -17.01
CA GLU A 513 -3.59 16.54 -15.86
C GLU A 513 -3.76 18.00 -16.31
N GLN A 514 -2.90 18.45 -17.22
CA GLN A 514 -2.94 19.80 -17.80
C GLN A 514 -4.26 20.08 -18.53
N PHE A 515 -4.82 19.09 -19.23
CA PHE A 515 -6.14 19.19 -19.85
C PHE A 515 -7.27 19.40 -18.81
N GLU A 516 -7.27 18.64 -17.72
CA GLU A 516 -8.29 18.78 -16.67
C GLU A 516 -8.12 20.08 -15.87
N GLN A 517 -6.89 20.53 -15.62
CA GLN A 517 -6.60 21.83 -15.05
C GLN A 517 -7.09 22.97 -15.97
N ALA A 518 -6.79 22.87 -17.27
CA ALA A 518 -7.31 23.70 -18.36
C ALA A 518 -8.84 23.85 -18.32
N LYS A 519 -9.51 22.70 -18.42
CA LYS A 519 -10.97 22.59 -18.41
C LYS A 519 -11.58 23.15 -17.12
N LEU A 520 -11.04 22.83 -15.95
CA LEU A 520 -11.55 23.35 -14.67
C LEU A 520 -11.41 24.88 -14.59
N SER A 521 -10.27 25.42 -14.99
CA SER A 521 -10.00 26.87 -14.97
C SER A 521 -10.94 27.64 -15.88
N TRP A 522 -11.12 27.14 -17.11
CA TRP A 522 -12.05 27.71 -18.08
C TRP A 522 -13.50 27.74 -17.58
N TYR A 523 -14.03 26.61 -17.12
CA TYR A 523 -15.42 26.56 -16.62
C TYR A 523 -15.61 27.34 -15.31
N TYR A 524 -14.60 27.46 -14.45
CA TYR A 524 -14.65 28.33 -13.27
C TYR A 524 -14.66 29.81 -13.63
N ALA A 525 -13.84 30.25 -14.59
CA ALA A 525 -13.83 31.64 -15.06
C ALA A 525 -15.17 32.06 -15.70
N ILE A 526 -15.75 31.20 -16.56
CA ILE A 526 -17.10 31.41 -17.12
C ILE A 526 -18.14 31.53 -15.99
N ALA A 527 -18.12 30.63 -15.01
CA ALA A 527 -19.11 30.60 -13.93
C ALA A 527 -19.10 31.87 -13.06
N ASN A 528 -17.96 32.56 -12.97
CA ASN A 528 -17.82 33.82 -12.24
C ASN A 528 -18.08 35.08 -13.10
N ASN A 529 -18.31 34.94 -14.40
CA ASN A 529 -18.50 36.05 -15.36
C ASN A 529 -17.28 36.98 -15.42
N VAL A 530 -16.07 36.42 -15.44
CA VAL A 530 -14.85 37.17 -15.82
C VAL A 530 -15.01 37.67 -17.26
N ASN A 531 -14.50 38.87 -17.57
CA ASN A 531 -14.48 39.36 -18.94
C ASN A 531 -13.78 38.35 -19.87
N LEU A 532 -14.30 38.18 -21.08
CA LEU A 532 -13.74 37.27 -22.09
C LEU A 532 -12.63 37.95 -22.92
N ASP A 533 -11.73 38.65 -22.24
CA ASP A 533 -10.57 39.31 -22.83
C ASP A 533 -9.41 38.29 -22.93
N ILE A 534 -8.78 38.14 -24.11
CA ILE A 534 -7.82 37.05 -24.41
C ILE A 534 -6.66 36.99 -23.40
N ASP A 535 -6.14 38.15 -23.00
CA ASP A 535 -5.06 38.32 -22.01
C ASP A 535 -5.40 37.71 -20.63
N SER A 536 -6.69 37.46 -20.33
CA SER A 536 -7.14 36.80 -19.10
C SER A 536 -7.11 35.26 -19.17
N PHE A 537 -6.75 34.68 -20.32
CA PHE A 537 -6.81 33.24 -20.60
C PHE A 537 -5.50 32.66 -21.17
N GLU A 538 -4.40 33.42 -21.17
CA GLU A 538 -3.08 32.95 -21.65
C GLU A 538 -2.62 31.66 -20.93
N GLU A 539 -2.74 31.59 -19.60
CA GLU A 539 -2.42 30.39 -18.81
C GLU A 539 -3.29 29.17 -19.21
N VAL A 540 -4.58 29.41 -19.52
CA VAL A 540 -5.53 28.37 -19.92
C VAL A 540 -5.19 27.85 -21.33
N LEU A 541 -4.88 28.75 -22.27
CA LEU A 541 -4.39 28.43 -23.62
C LEU A 541 -3.05 27.67 -23.56
N GLN A 542 -2.12 28.09 -22.70
CA GLN A 542 -0.83 27.42 -22.52
C GLN A 542 -1.01 25.99 -21.98
N LEU A 543 -1.90 25.77 -21.01
CA LEU A 543 -2.21 24.44 -20.50
C LEU A 543 -2.87 23.54 -21.56
N TYR A 544 -3.75 24.07 -22.43
CA TYR A 544 -4.27 23.31 -23.58
C TYR A 544 -3.16 22.94 -24.58
N ASN A 545 -2.27 23.88 -24.94
CA ASN A 545 -1.12 23.60 -25.80
C ASN A 545 -0.21 22.52 -25.18
N ASN A 546 0.17 22.67 -23.90
CA ASN A 546 1.02 21.71 -23.19
C ASN A 546 0.39 20.31 -23.13
N ALA A 547 -0.93 20.23 -22.92
CA ALA A 547 -1.66 18.96 -22.88
C ALA A 547 -1.62 18.23 -24.22
N GLU A 548 -1.87 18.97 -25.32
CA GLU A 548 -1.79 18.47 -26.69
C GLU A 548 -0.37 17.98 -27.02
N ASP A 549 0.64 18.82 -26.75
CA ASP A 549 2.06 18.52 -26.93
C ASP A 549 2.50 17.25 -26.20
N ASN A 550 2.07 17.07 -24.94
CA ASN A 550 2.46 15.93 -24.11
C ASN A 550 1.74 14.64 -24.52
N VAL A 551 0.47 14.70 -24.93
CA VAL A 551 -0.27 13.53 -25.44
C VAL A 551 0.31 13.05 -26.77
N GLU A 552 0.64 13.96 -27.69
CA GLU A 552 1.22 13.63 -29.00
C GLU A 552 2.66 13.06 -28.83
N LYS A 553 3.51 13.66 -27.98
CA LYS A 553 4.83 13.09 -27.63
C LYS A 553 4.70 11.71 -26.99
N GLY A 554 3.71 11.53 -26.10
CA GLY A 554 3.39 10.23 -25.48
C GLY A 554 3.00 9.18 -26.53
N MET A 555 2.18 9.54 -27.52
CA MET A 555 1.82 8.66 -28.63
C MET A 555 3.05 8.25 -29.45
N GLN A 556 3.88 9.22 -29.85
CA GLN A 556 5.06 8.97 -30.69
C GLN A 556 6.11 8.12 -29.98
N MET A 557 6.32 8.33 -28.67
CA MET A 557 7.19 7.53 -27.83
C MET A 557 6.67 6.10 -27.67
N TRP A 558 5.37 5.94 -27.37
CA TRP A 558 4.73 4.64 -27.28
C TRP A 558 4.82 3.84 -28.59
N GLU A 559 4.58 4.48 -29.74
CA GLU A 559 4.73 3.84 -31.03
C GLU A 559 6.19 3.42 -31.32
N GLN A 560 7.18 4.18 -30.88
CA GLN A 560 8.60 3.83 -31.04
C GLN A 560 8.98 2.63 -30.18
N LEU A 561 8.61 2.62 -28.90
CA LEU A 561 8.83 1.50 -27.96
C LEU A 561 8.12 0.22 -28.45
N SER A 562 6.88 0.34 -28.93
CA SER A 562 6.14 -0.80 -29.48
C SER A 562 6.82 -1.41 -30.70
N LYS A 563 7.33 -0.57 -31.62
CA LYS A 563 8.10 -1.02 -32.80
C LYS A 563 9.45 -1.62 -32.41
N GLN A 564 10.08 -1.13 -31.34
CA GLN A 564 11.31 -1.69 -30.78
C GLN A 564 11.06 -3.09 -30.21
N HIS A 565 10.10 -3.28 -29.31
CA HIS A 565 9.77 -4.60 -28.75
C HIS A 565 9.34 -5.61 -29.82
N GLN A 566 8.55 -5.21 -30.83
CA GLN A 566 8.26 -6.07 -31.98
C GLN A 566 9.51 -6.49 -32.76
N SER A 567 10.53 -5.61 -32.85
CA SER A 567 11.82 -5.94 -33.47
C SER A 567 12.70 -6.85 -32.59
N GLU A 568 12.65 -6.70 -31.26
CA GLU A 568 13.37 -7.54 -30.29
C GLU A 568 12.80 -8.95 -30.23
N LEU A 569 11.47 -9.10 -30.29
CA LEU A 569 10.80 -10.39 -30.44
C LEU A 569 11.20 -11.12 -31.74
N SER A 570 11.62 -10.38 -32.78
CA SER A 570 12.16 -10.95 -34.02
C SER A 570 13.67 -11.30 -33.94
N LYS A 571 14.41 -10.68 -33.01
CA LYS A 571 15.87 -10.80 -32.83
C LYS A 571 16.24 -10.51 -31.36
N PRO A 572 16.43 -11.54 -30.51
CA PRO A 572 16.72 -11.31 -29.09
C PRO A 572 18.00 -10.50 -28.92
N SER A 573 17.94 -9.48 -28.05
CA SER A 573 19.09 -8.66 -27.68
C SER A 573 20.15 -9.48 -26.94
N ILE A 574 21.38 -8.94 -26.78
CA ILE A 574 22.45 -9.62 -26.05
C ILE A 574 22.02 -9.93 -24.60
N GLY A 575 21.32 -8.99 -23.95
CA GLY A 575 20.73 -9.20 -22.62
C GLY A 575 19.66 -10.29 -22.60
N HIS A 576 18.74 -10.32 -23.57
CA HIS A 576 17.71 -11.37 -23.63
C HIS A 576 18.31 -12.76 -23.92
N ALA A 577 19.32 -12.83 -24.80
CA ALA A 577 20.09 -14.05 -25.02
C ALA A 577 20.95 -14.45 -23.82
N HIS A 578 21.21 -13.54 -22.86
CA HIS A 578 21.84 -13.86 -21.58
C HIS A 578 20.82 -14.35 -20.56
N LEU A 579 19.64 -13.74 -20.48
CA LEU A 579 18.51 -14.25 -19.66
C LEU A 579 18.18 -15.70 -20.03
N GLN A 580 18.11 -16.02 -21.33
CA GLN A 580 17.92 -17.39 -21.84
C GLN A 580 19.01 -18.37 -21.38
N LYS A 581 20.28 -17.95 -21.33
CA LYS A 581 21.38 -18.79 -20.80
C LYS A 581 21.30 -18.99 -19.29
N THR A 582 20.73 -18.03 -18.55
CA THR A 582 20.55 -18.10 -17.09
C THR A 582 19.21 -18.73 -16.65
N GLY A 583 18.28 -18.96 -17.58
CA GLY A 583 16.95 -19.51 -17.32
C GLY A 583 15.95 -18.53 -16.68
N LEU A 584 16.21 -17.22 -16.78
CA LEU A 584 15.47 -16.18 -16.09
C LEU A 584 14.29 -15.59 -16.88
N ASP A 585 14.11 -15.91 -18.17
CA ASP A 585 13.07 -15.30 -19.02
C ASP A 585 11.65 -15.51 -18.45
N ASN A 586 11.41 -16.69 -17.87
CA ASN A 586 10.11 -17.11 -17.28
C ASN A 586 9.64 -16.23 -16.09
N LEU A 587 10.39 -15.19 -15.70
CA LEU A 587 9.96 -14.15 -14.77
C LEU A 587 9.07 -13.09 -15.44
N PHE A 588 9.14 -12.97 -16.76
CA PHE A 588 8.29 -12.10 -17.57
C PHE A 588 7.26 -12.97 -18.32
N GLU A 589 5.98 -12.61 -18.24
CA GLU A 589 4.94 -13.24 -19.06
C GLU A 589 4.92 -12.53 -20.42
N ASP A 590 5.64 -13.09 -21.39
CA ASP A 590 5.62 -12.63 -22.79
C ASP A 590 4.19 -12.64 -23.33
N ILE A 591 3.67 -11.45 -23.65
CA ILE A 591 2.37 -11.27 -24.29
C ILE A 591 2.48 -11.84 -25.72
N SER A 592 1.48 -12.62 -26.16
CA SER A 592 1.54 -13.18 -27.52
C SER A 592 1.47 -12.08 -28.58
N ALA A 593 2.03 -12.32 -29.77
CA ALA A 593 2.09 -11.32 -30.83
C ALA A 593 0.71 -10.81 -31.27
N ASP A 594 -0.32 -11.64 -31.15
CA ASP A 594 -1.71 -11.29 -31.46
C ASP A 594 -2.32 -10.42 -30.34
N GLU A 595 -2.17 -10.82 -29.07
CA GLU A 595 -2.59 -10.01 -27.91
C GLU A 595 -1.89 -8.64 -27.87
N ALA A 596 -0.60 -8.60 -28.22
CA ALA A 596 0.18 -7.36 -28.29
C ALA A 596 -0.26 -6.43 -29.44
N ALA A 597 -0.89 -6.97 -30.48
CA ALA A 597 -1.51 -6.17 -31.54
C ALA A 597 -2.88 -5.63 -31.09
N GLU A 598 -3.73 -6.46 -30.48
CA GLU A 598 -5.03 -6.03 -29.91
C GLU A 598 -4.86 -4.94 -28.84
N ASP A 599 -3.88 -5.09 -27.93
CA ASP A 599 -3.54 -4.06 -26.94
C ASP A 599 -3.01 -2.78 -27.58
N ALA A 600 -2.28 -2.88 -28.71
CA ALA A 600 -1.73 -1.72 -29.40
C ALA A 600 -2.80 -0.89 -30.11
N ASP A 601 -3.72 -1.50 -30.86
CA ASP A 601 -4.83 -0.76 -31.46
C ASP A 601 -5.82 -0.25 -30.40
N THR A 602 -6.02 -1.01 -29.32
CA THR A 602 -6.73 -0.54 -28.11
C THR A 602 -6.06 0.69 -27.48
N MET A 603 -4.72 0.75 -27.45
CA MET A 603 -3.98 1.90 -26.91
C MET A 603 -4.01 3.11 -27.86
N ARG A 604 -3.75 2.92 -29.15
CA ARG A 604 -3.86 3.97 -30.18
C ARG A 604 -5.26 4.59 -30.20
N SER A 605 -6.31 3.76 -30.14
CA SER A 605 -7.70 4.19 -30.06
C SER A 605 -7.94 5.12 -28.86
N LYS A 606 -7.52 4.72 -27.64
CA LYS A 606 -7.64 5.57 -26.44
C LYS A 606 -6.90 6.91 -26.58
N ILE A 607 -5.68 6.92 -27.11
CA ILE A 607 -4.89 8.16 -27.21
C ILE A 607 -5.53 9.13 -28.22
N ASN A 608 -6.04 8.63 -29.35
CA ASN A 608 -6.80 9.43 -30.31
C ASN A 608 -8.05 10.06 -29.66
N VAL A 609 -8.80 9.30 -28.86
CA VAL A 609 -9.98 9.85 -28.15
C VAL A 609 -9.58 10.92 -27.11
N LEU A 610 -8.42 10.81 -26.46
CA LEU A 610 -7.93 11.87 -25.56
C LEU A 610 -7.62 13.13 -26.36
N LEU A 611 -6.82 13.01 -27.42
CA LEU A 611 -6.41 14.14 -28.24
C LEU A 611 -7.61 14.85 -28.89
N GLY A 612 -8.57 14.08 -29.43
CA GLY A 612 -9.84 14.63 -29.92
C GLY A 612 -10.68 15.31 -28.83
N THR A 613 -10.66 14.80 -27.59
CA THR A 613 -11.37 15.42 -26.45
C THR A 613 -10.70 16.73 -26.00
N ILE A 614 -9.37 16.80 -26.03
CA ILE A 614 -8.59 18.02 -25.76
C ILE A 614 -8.94 19.08 -26.80
N LEU A 615 -8.78 18.76 -28.08
CA LEU A 615 -9.04 19.63 -29.22
C LEU A 615 -10.51 20.10 -29.28
N TYR A 616 -11.47 19.24 -28.94
CA TYR A 616 -12.89 19.59 -28.90
C TYR A 616 -13.20 20.64 -27.81
N GLU A 617 -12.78 20.42 -26.56
CA GLU A 617 -13.02 21.42 -25.50
C GLU A 617 -12.20 22.70 -25.72
N ARG A 618 -11.01 22.60 -26.32
CA ARG A 618 -10.20 23.73 -26.81
C ARG A 618 -10.98 24.56 -27.83
N SER A 619 -11.57 23.95 -28.85
CA SER A 619 -12.37 24.64 -29.87
C SER A 619 -13.60 25.36 -29.27
N ILE A 620 -14.24 24.79 -28.24
CA ILE A 620 -15.34 25.43 -27.49
C ILE A 620 -14.86 26.69 -26.75
N MET A 621 -13.62 26.69 -26.26
CA MET A 621 -13.00 27.83 -25.61
C MET A 621 -12.63 28.92 -26.61
N GLU A 622 -11.89 28.56 -27.66
CA GLU A 622 -11.46 29.44 -28.74
C GLU A 622 -12.65 30.10 -29.47
N TYR A 623 -13.73 29.35 -29.73
CA TYR A 623 -14.98 29.88 -30.28
C TYR A 623 -15.61 30.98 -29.41
N LYS A 624 -15.64 30.80 -28.08
CA LYS A 624 -16.17 31.83 -27.16
C LYS A 624 -15.26 33.05 -27.02
N LEU A 625 -13.95 32.86 -27.18
CA LEU A 625 -12.96 33.96 -27.27
C LEU A 625 -12.87 34.58 -28.68
N GLN A 626 -13.66 34.09 -29.65
CA GLN A 626 -13.68 34.53 -31.05
C GLN A 626 -12.32 34.38 -31.78
N LEU A 627 -11.47 33.45 -31.32
CA LEU A 627 -10.18 33.14 -31.91
C LEU A 627 -10.37 32.34 -33.21
N PRO A 628 -9.79 32.75 -34.36
CA PRO A 628 -10.14 32.21 -35.68
C PRO A 628 -9.82 30.72 -35.87
N VAL A 629 -8.86 30.18 -35.10
CA VAL A 629 -8.38 28.79 -35.16
C VAL A 629 -9.39 27.74 -34.66
N TRP A 630 -10.51 28.15 -34.04
CA TRP A 630 -11.49 27.21 -33.45
C TRP A 630 -12.03 26.19 -34.47
N GLN A 631 -12.09 26.55 -35.76
CA GLN A 631 -12.55 25.67 -36.83
C GLN A 631 -11.55 24.55 -37.12
N GLU A 632 -10.26 24.90 -37.24
CA GLU A 632 -9.17 23.96 -37.50
C GLU A 632 -9.03 22.97 -36.32
N CYS A 633 -9.09 23.45 -35.08
CA CYS A 633 -9.07 22.58 -33.89
C CYS A 633 -10.30 21.66 -33.80
N LEU A 634 -11.48 22.10 -34.27
CA LEU A 634 -12.68 21.26 -34.30
C LEU A 634 -12.62 20.20 -35.42
N GLU A 635 -12.07 20.55 -36.59
CA GLU A 635 -11.90 19.61 -37.71
C GLU A 635 -10.92 18.48 -37.33
N VAL A 636 -9.75 18.81 -36.78
CA VAL A 636 -8.79 17.80 -36.29
C VAL A 636 -9.37 16.99 -35.11
N ALA A 637 -10.20 17.59 -34.26
CA ALA A 637 -10.91 16.82 -33.22
C ALA A 637 -11.83 15.75 -33.82
N VAL A 638 -12.58 16.07 -34.89
CA VAL A 638 -13.43 15.11 -35.60
C VAL A 638 -12.60 14.02 -36.27
N GLU A 639 -11.51 14.34 -36.96
CA GLU A 639 -10.62 13.33 -37.55
C GLU A 639 -10.12 12.31 -36.52
N LYS A 640 -9.71 12.78 -35.33
CA LYS A 640 -9.25 11.90 -34.23
C LYS A 640 -10.37 11.02 -33.67
N PHE A 641 -11.64 11.42 -33.76
CA PHE A 641 -12.79 10.57 -33.42
C PHE A 641 -13.20 9.62 -34.57
N GLU A 642 -13.13 10.02 -35.83
CA GLU A 642 -13.42 9.14 -36.98
C GLU A 642 -12.40 7.99 -37.09
N LEU A 643 -11.13 8.26 -36.75
CA LEU A 643 -10.11 7.21 -36.57
C LEU A 643 -10.47 6.20 -35.47
N GLN A 644 -11.30 6.55 -34.48
CA GLN A 644 -11.80 5.61 -33.48
C GLN A 644 -12.89 4.69 -34.06
N GLU A 645 -13.81 5.20 -34.87
CA GLU A 645 -14.87 4.39 -35.50
C GLU A 645 -14.29 3.41 -36.54
N LEU A 646 -13.29 3.85 -37.31
CA LEU A 646 -12.55 2.97 -38.23
C LEU A 646 -11.84 1.82 -37.49
N LEU A 647 -11.26 2.07 -36.32
CA LEU A 647 -10.67 1.05 -35.43
C LEU A 647 -11.70 0.17 -34.69
N GLN A 648 -13.00 0.35 -34.92
CA GLN A 648 -14.06 -0.56 -34.45
C GLN A 648 -14.73 -1.35 -35.59
N LEU A 649 -14.26 -1.17 -36.83
CA LEU A 649 -14.78 -1.80 -38.05
C LEU A 649 -13.77 -2.74 -38.73
N ILE A 650 -12.56 -2.83 -38.18
CA ILE A 650 -11.46 -3.72 -38.59
C ILE A 650 -11.34 -4.84 -37.55
#